data_AF-A0A940C9E8-F1
#
_entry.id   AF-A0A940C9E8-F1
#
_cell.length_a   1.000
_cell.length_b   1.000
_cell.length_c   1.000
_cell.angle_alpha   90.00
_cell.angle_beta   90.00
_cell.angle_gamma   90.00
#
_symmetry.space_group_name_H-M   'P 1'
#
loop_
_entity.id
_entity.type
_entity.pdbx_description
1 polymer ?
#
loop_
_entity_poly.entity_id
_entity_poly.type
_entity_poly.pdbx_seq_one_letter_code
_entity_poly.pdbx_strand_id
1 'polypeptide(L)'
;MKHISKVLIALLLALLTASVMPAQVFADSLPEYICEVKVYQGSYAKAAAEGFTILTGDNGKPVDLNQGAGATGIGAKGNNPVYLGYKTTTNKDEAITDLALMNMKGGYKTKDYENLMKTQMEAQIVPLVDSLLAAVNEYRENYNSENELNHQRAVFVHDVLNKLTDDDCGGKGLGDLLLNETVYEKARPIFDALSEEEKEKTSIAEINEQVRDSLSEDERNECADILTIFAQSNGNATLILENMITRGSDTNEDLWIDRFVSITYEDLLSLSDLSPTDAAADIARLFDDDAKEILKMWPAFREHLENYDNALAILKEAGKKDYTEETDALNSLDFETSTEEEVEEAAKATVELQYSAEELANAAADVFCKEYLETIEYGNGTLLDFFMQPEAEIKKDITVLYTLVASLTEGQRAGLKFITLQDLVMFGSTDEDGYNAAAIEEMETTSVYFGVDRAIYEKGGVALTSDALRNDVVVEPTPEQSMALHIWSGIAAGLALAGAGVFIGSWVVKNSADKIVSTYNTTVKNLTDSIARQEATVMKMNTVLARYQEKGLTELAKTQTKNINSYTTSIKNAQDELKTMSKDVEYIGRMESRSSFCNNMRIGAAVFTVVMVAVTAVLLYMDYKQMKDYYHVEFTPQPRYIIEEKDLVARNESGETVILKNQSAYYKIVECNRKKGDEYFDVLGTGNDMNGDVGQQWLTLYSVKKDLMSPILASSLKVVVGSNNIPAGYKTGIHMFGSGAAFNLNNELYDWNKSAKSVFVYYQVETSSSSASTAGSTFTAGNLALAGAGGLAVGALITGIASALVSKKKRKSA
;
A
#
# COMPACT_ATOMS: atom_id res chain seq x y z
N MET A 1 22.41 30.74 44.67
CA MET A 1 21.48 29.67 44.24
C MET A 1 21.65 29.24 42.78
N LYS A 2 21.38 30.05 41.74
CA LYS A 2 21.50 29.58 40.33
C LYS A 2 22.86 28.98 39.94
N HIS A 3 23.99 29.48 40.46
CA HIS A 3 25.31 28.82 40.24
C HIS A 3 25.49 27.51 40.99
N ILE A 4 24.95 27.37 42.21
CA ILE A 4 25.06 26.13 43.02
C ILE A 4 24.23 25.01 42.38
N SER A 5 23.05 25.33 41.84
CA SER A 5 22.24 24.39 41.06
C SER A 5 22.95 23.93 39.78
N LYS A 6 23.60 24.83 39.03
CA LYS A 6 24.39 24.44 37.84
C LYS A 6 25.60 23.56 38.20
N VAL A 7 26.29 23.85 39.31
CA VAL A 7 27.41 23.02 39.78
C VAL A 7 26.93 21.64 40.25
N LEU A 8 25.78 21.54 40.94
CA LEU A 8 25.20 20.26 41.35
C LEU A 8 24.70 19.42 40.17
N ILE A 9 24.07 20.05 39.17
CA ILE A 9 23.63 19.36 37.94
C ILE A 9 24.83 18.88 37.13
N ALA A 10 25.88 19.69 37.00
CA ALA A 10 27.14 19.28 36.37
C ALA A 10 27.85 18.16 37.15
N LEU A 11 27.83 18.18 38.48
CA LEU A 11 28.36 17.08 39.29
C LEU A 11 27.52 15.80 39.14
N LEU A 12 26.19 15.89 39.09
CA LEU A 12 25.33 14.71 38.87
C LEU A 12 25.56 14.10 37.48
N LEU A 13 25.64 14.93 36.43
CA LEU A 13 25.95 14.48 35.07
C LEU A 13 27.37 13.87 35.00
N ALA A 14 28.36 14.46 35.67
CA ALA A 14 29.72 13.92 35.73
C ALA A 14 29.83 12.63 36.57
N LEU A 15 29.02 12.46 37.63
CA LEU A 15 28.93 11.18 38.35
C LEU A 15 28.19 10.11 37.54
N LEU A 16 27.11 10.48 36.82
CA LEU A 16 26.39 9.57 35.93
C LEU A 16 27.31 9.03 34.83
N THR A 17 28.05 9.90 34.14
CA THR A 17 29.02 9.47 33.11
C THR A 17 30.23 8.73 33.68
N ALA A 18 30.64 9.00 34.92
CA ALA A 18 31.70 8.24 35.60
C ALA A 18 31.24 6.90 36.19
N SER A 19 29.93 6.68 36.32
CA SER A 19 29.35 5.44 36.90
C SER A 19 29.00 4.37 35.86
N VAL A 20 28.95 4.72 34.57
CA VAL A 20 28.92 3.74 33.49
C VAL A 20 30.34 3.21 33.29
N MET A 21 30.70 2.17 34.05
CA MET A 21 31.84 1.34 33.66
C MET A 21 31.58 0.83 32.24
N PRO A 22 32.59 0.80 31.36
CA PRO A 22 32.44 0.16 30.06
C PRO A 22 32.19 -1.32 30.30
N ALA A 23 30.93 -1.73 30.21
CA ALA A 23 30.60 -3.11 29.92
C ALA A 23 31.27 -3.40 28.57
N GLN A 24 32.37 -4.15 28.61
CA GLN A 24 32.88 -4.82 27.42
C GLN A 24 31.86 -5.89 27.07
N VAL A 25 30.76 -5.45 26.45
CA VAL A 25 29.92 -6.31 25.63
C VAL A 25 30.86 -6.80 24.54
N PHE A 26 31.28 -8.05 24.65
CA PHE A 26 31.84 -8.75 23.52
C PHE A 26 30.73 -8.79 22.48
N ALA A 27 30.85 -7.93 21.47
CA ALA A 27 30.00 -7.97 20.31
C ALA A 27 30.38 -9.24 19.54
N ASP A 28 29.79 -10.36 19.94
CA ASP A 28 29.67 -11.51 19.05
C ASP A 28 28.96 -10.99 17.79
N SER A 29 29.65 -11.08 16.66
CA SER A 29 29.13 -10.61 15.37
C SER A 29 27.79 -11.29 15.11
N LEU A 30 26.75 -10.49 14.82
CA LEU A 30 25.45 -11.02 14.41
C LEU A 30 25.65 -12.01 13.25
N PRO A 31 24.91 -13.12 13.21
CA PRO A 31 24.99 -14.07 12.12
C PRO A 31 24.61 -13.38 10.80
N GLU A 32 25.44 -13.56 9.78
CA GLU A 32 25.13 -13.16 8.41
C GLU A 32 24.31 -14.26 7.73
N TYR A 33 23.25 -13.85 7.05
CA TYR A 33 22.36 -14.67 6.25
C TYR A 33 22.53 -14.36 4.76
N ILE A 34 22.02 -15.23 3.88
CA ILE A 34 21.97 -14.98 2.44
C ILE A 34 20.68 -14.27 2.08
N CYS A 35 20.73 -13.09 1.45
CA CYS A 35 19.55 -12.38 0.93
C CYS A 35 19.34 -12.56 -0.58
N GLU A 36 20.42 -12.66 -1.35
CA GLU A 36 20.34 -12.77 -2.81
C GLU A 36 21.36 -13.81 -3.31
N VAL A 37 20.98 -14.55 -4.35
CA VAL A 37 21.83 -15.54 -5.02
C VAL A 37 21.78 -15.28 -6.51
N LYS A 38 22.92 -15.45 -7.19
CA LYS A 38 23.06 -15.23 -8.63
C LYS A 38 24.04 -16.23 -9.24
N VAL A 39 23.73 -16.74 -10.42
CA VAL A 39 24.59 -17.68 -11.15
C VAL A 39 25.52 -16.93 -12.10
N TYR A 40 26.83 -17.12 -11.97
CA TYR A 40 27.82 -16.56 -12.88
C TYR A 40 28.29 -17.64 -13.85
N GLN A 41 27.81 -17.59 -15.09
CA GLN A 41 28.32 -18.42 -16.18
C GLN A 41 29.56 -17.75 -16.81
N GLY A 42 30.57 -18.57 -17.15
CA GLY A 42 31.78 -18.17 -17.86
C GLY A 42 32.82 -17.44 -17.00
N SER A 43 32.44 -16.33 -16.37
CA SER A 43 33.35 -15.51 -15.55
C SER A 43 32.66 -14.89 -14.34
N TYR A 44 33.25 -15.15 -13.17
CA TYR A 44 32.87 -14.57 -11.88
C TYR A 44 33.54 -13.22 -11.58
N ALA A 45 34.41 -12.71 -12.46
CA ALA A 45 35.16 -11.47 -12.21
C ALA A 45 34.27 -10.22 -12.05
N LYS A 46 33.03 -10.28 -12.54
CA LYS A 46 32.01 -9.22 -12.36
C LYS A 46 31.29 -9.29 -11.02
N ALA A 47 31.29 -10.43 -10.32
CA ALA A 47 30.51 -10.62 -9.10
C ALA A 47 30.87 -9.62 -8.00
N ALA A 48 32.17 -9.41 -7.77
CA ALA A 48 32.66 -8.41 -6.81
C ALA A 48 32.27 -6.96 -7.17
N ALA A 49 32.05 -6.65 -8.45
CA ALA A 49 31.55 -5.34 -8.89
C ALA A 49 30.02 -5.20 -8.78
N GLU A 50 29.30 -6.32 -8.64
CA GLU A 50 27.86 -6.40 -8.41
C GLU A 50 27.52 -6.65 -6.91
N GLY A 51 28.52 -6.63 -6.03
CA GLY A 51 28.37 -6.86 -4.57
C GLY A 51 28.30 -8.33 -4.14
N PHE A 52 28.44 -9.29 -5.05
CA PHE A 52 28.31 -10.72 -4.75
C PHE A 52 29.64 -11.35 -4.32
N THR A 53 29.58 -12.11 -3.22
CA THR A 53 30.64 -13.04 -2.80
C THR A 53 30.52 -14.34 -3.59
N ILE A 54 31.63 -14.82 -4.13
CA ILE A 54 31.65 -16.07 -4.91
C ILE A 54 31.92 -17.27 -3.99
N LEU A 55 31.13 -18.33 -4.18
CA LEU A 55 31.27 -19.59 -3.46
C LEU A 55 32.63 -20.24 -3.75
N THR A 56 33.40 -20.44 -2.68
CA THR A 56 34.73 -21.07 -2.72
C THR A 56 34.72 -22.47 -2.10
N GLY A 57 35.66 -23.31 -2.50
CA GLY A 57 35.86 -24.63 -1.92
C GLY A 57 36.83 -24.60 -0.74
N ASP A 58 37.09 -25.75 -0.13
CA ASP A 58 38.02 -25.92 1.00
C ASP A 58 39.47 -25.40 0.75
N ASN A 59 39.81 -25.07 -0.49
CA ASN A 59 41.09 -24.47 -0.90
C ASN A 59 41.06 -22.94 -1.05
N GLY A 60 39.95 -22.28 -0.69
CA GLY A 60 39.75 -20.84 -0.81
C GLY A 60 39.64 -20.31 -2.24
N LYS A 61 39.42 -21.17 -3.24
CA LYS A 61 39.24 -20.78 -4.64
C LYS A 61 37.79 -20.94 -5.08
N PRO A 62 37.27 -20.08 -5.97
CA PRO A 62 35.98 -20.25 -6.63
C PRO A 62 35.82 -21.66 -7.19
N VAL A 63 34.65 -22.28 -6.94
CA VAL A 63 34.34 -23.62 -7.47
C VAL A 63 33.51 -23.48 -8.73
N ASP A 64 34.01 -24.12 -9.78
CA ASP A 64 33.27 -24.42 -10.99
C ASP A 64 32.25 -25.54 -10.67
N LEU A 65 30.98 -25.18 -10.56
CA LEU A 65 29.89 -26.06 -10.13
C LEU A 65 29.47 -27.07 -11.20
N ASN A 66 29.71 -26.75 -12.48
CA ASN A 66 29.61 -27.70 -13.58
C ASN A 66 31.00 -28.25 -13.98
N GLN A 67 31.95 -28.39 -13.02
CA GLN A 67 33.31 -28.82 -13.33
C GLN A 67 33.36 -30.19 -14.02
N GLY A 68 33.76 -30.15 -15.29
CA GLY A 68 33.87 -31.32 -16.14
C GLY A 68 32.58 -31.67 -16.88
N ALA A 69 31.52 -30.89 -16.72
CA ALA A 69 30.33 -30.98 -17.55
C ALA A 69 30.57 -30.44 -18.96
N GLY A 70 29.86 -31.01 -19.93
CA GLY A 70 30.05 -30.76 -21.35
C GLY A 70 30.97 -31.77 -22.04
N ALA A 71 30.83 -31.89 -23.36
CA ALA A 71 31.52 -32.92 -24.13
C ALA A 71 33.03 -32.64 -24.30
N THR A 72 33.88 -33.67 -24.23
CA THR A 72 35.34 -33.53 -24.35
C THR A 72 35.85 -33.77 -25.79
N GLY A 73 35.08 -33.38 -26.81
CA GLY A 73 35.29 -33.75 -28.21
C GLY A 73 35.61 -32.57 -29.15
N ILE A 74 36.20 -32.87 -30.32
CA ILE A 74 36.38 -31.89 -31.40
C ILE A 74 34.99 -31.50 -31.93
N GLY A 75 34.56 -30.26 -31.65
CA GLY A 75 33.22 -29.77 -31.95
C GLY A 75 32.31 -29.59 -30.73
N ALA A 76 32.78 -29.90 -29.52
CA ALA A 76 32.06 -29.54 -28.30
C ALA A 76 32.07 -28.02 -28.07
N LYS A 77 30.92 -27.48 -27.64
CA LYS A 77 30.92 -26.19 -26.92
C LYS A 77 31.76 -26.37 -25.65
N GLY A 78 32.71 -25.47 -25.43
CA GLY A 78 33.72 -25.63 -24.38
C GLY A 78 33.15 -25.56 -22.97
N ASN A 79 33.99 -25.83 -21.96
CA ASN A 79 33.65 -25.58 -20.56
C ASN A 79 33.20 -24.11 -20.42
N ASN A 80 31.91 -23.90 -20.18
CA ASN A 80 31.35 -22.64 -19.72
C ASN A 80 31.14 -22.79 -18.20
N PRO A 81 32.14 -22.44 -17.38
CA PRO A 81 32.13 -22.75 -15.96
C PRO A 81 31.03 -21.98 -15.22
N VAL A 82 30.36 -22.66 -14.29
CA VAL A 82 29.23 -22.12 -13.51
C VAL A 82 29.70 -21.82 -12.10
N TYR A 83 29.51 -20.59 -11.62
CA TYR A 83 29.84 -20.20 -10.25
C TYR A 83 28.58 -19.67 -9.55
N LEU A 84 28.46 -19.92 -8.24
CA LEU A 84 27.40 -19.33 -7.43
C LEU A 84 27.94 -18.08 -6.73
N GLY A 85 27.30 -16.93 -6.97
CA GLY A 85 27.47 -15.72 -6.19
C GLY A 85 26.33 -15.57 -5.19
N TYR A 86 26.60 -14.98 -4.04
CA TYR A 86 25.59 -14.62 -3.05
C TYR A 86 25.88 -13.26 -2.40
N LYS A 87 24.83 -12.53 -2.01
CA LYS A 87 24.92 -11.38 -1.10
C LYS A 87 24.52 -11.79 0.30
N THR A 88 24.99 -11.02 1.28
CA THR A 88 24.73 -11.26 2.70
C THR A 88 23.97 -10.12 3.32
N THR A 89 23.11 -10.44 4.27
CA THR A 89 22.38 -9.49 5.13
C THR A 89 22.51 -9.92 6.59
N THR A 90 22.32 -8.99 7.52
CA THR A 90 22.08 -9.31 8.94
C THR A 90 20.59 -9.24 9.30
N ASN A 91 19.75 -8.72 8.38
CA ASN A 91 18.31 -8.73 8.52
C ASN A 91 17.77 -10.12 8.14
N LYS A 92 17.11 -10.77 9.09
CA LYS A 92 16.48 -12.07 8.90
C LYS A 92 15.33 -12.01 7.89
N ASP A 93 14.68 -10.86 7.76
CA ASP A 93 13.49 -10.67 6.94
C ASP A 93 13.83 -10.36 5.47
N GLU A 94 15.11 -10.19 5.14
CA GLU A 94 15.61 -10.12 3.75
C GLU A 94 16.15 -11.48 3.26
N ALA A 95 16.33 -12.44 4.17
CA ALA A 95 17.11 -13.64 3.89
C ALA A 95 16.30 -14.71 3.14
N ILE A 96 16.90 -15.30 2.11
CA ILE A 96 16.39 -16.53 1.53
C ILE A 96 16.53 -17.70 2.50
N THR A 97 15.60 -18.63 2.36
CA THR A 97 15.41 -19.76 3.29
C THR A 97 15.67 -21.10 2.64
N ASP A 98 15.61 -21.18 1.30
CA ASP A 98 15.84 -22.39 0.55
C ASP A 98 16.30 -22.13 -0.91
N LEU A 99 16.93 -23.15 -1.51
CA LEU A 99 17.47 -23.20 -2.86
C LEU A 99 17.12 -24.54 -3.52
N ALA A 100 16.24 -24.51 -4.53
CA ALA A 100 15.72 -25.70 -5.20
C ALA A 100 16.03 -25.70 -6.71
N LEU A 101 16.16 -26.89 -7.30
CA LEU A 101 16.44 -27.13 -8.70
C LEU A 101 15.24 -27.77 -9.38
N MET A 102 14.94 -27.32 -10.59
CA MET A 102 14.02 -28.00 -11.49
C MET A 102 14.73 -28.37 -12.79
N ASN A 103 14.47 -29.58 -13.28
CA ASN A 103 14.84 -29.99 -14.62
C ASN A 103 13.72 -29.58 -15.59
N MET A 104 14.02 -28.81 -16.64
CA MET A 104 12.99 -28.27 -17.53
C MET A 104 12.25 -29.33 -18.38
N LYS A 105 12.62 -30.62 -18.36
CA LYS A 105 11.85 -31.69 -19.01
C LYS A 105 10.84 -32.43 -18.11
N GLY A 106 10.59 -31.99 -16.87
CA GLY A 106 9.49 -32.55 -16.08
C GLY A 106 9.47 -32.19 -14.59
N GLY A 107 8.39 -32.61 -13.90
CA GLY A 107 8.15 -32.31 -12.48
C GLY A 107 7.15 -31.17 -12.23
N TYR A 108 6.74 -30.47 -13.29
CA TYR A 108 5.79 -29.35 -13.23
C TYR A 108 4.86 -29.34 -14.45
N LYS A 109 3.78 -28.54 -14.37
CA LYS A 109 2.86 -28.25 -15.48
C LYS A 109 2.45 -26.78 -15.45
N THR A 110 2.54 -26.11 -16.60
CA THR A 110 1.98 -24.77 -16.81
C THR A 110 0.46 -24.85 -17.06
N LYS A 111 0.02 -25.87 -17.81
CA LYS A 111 -1.40 -26.07 -18.18
C LYS A 111 -2.35 -26.18 -17.00
N ASP A 112 -1.92 -26.71 -15.87
CA ASP A 112 -2.75 -26.80 -14.67
C ASP A 112 -3.03 -25.38 -14.10
N TYR A 113 -2.05 -24.46 -14.21
CA TYR A 113 -2.22 -23.04 -13.86
C TYR A 113 -3.02 -22.27 -14.92
N GLU A 114 -2.79 -22.52 -16.22
CA GLU A 114 -3.61 -21.95 -17.31
C GLU A 114 -5.10 -22.31 -17.12
N ASN A 115 -5.40 -23.55 -16.72
CA ASN A 115 -6.75 -24.00 -16.39
C ASN A 115 -7.31 -23.35 -15.10
N LEU A 116 -6.47 -23.11 -14.08
CA LEU A 116 -6.86 -22.41 -12.86
C LEU A 116 -7.27 -20.96 -13.19
N MET A 117 -6.43 -20.24 -13.96
CA MET A 117 -6.74 -18.89 -14.42
C MET A 117 -8.00 -18.84 -15.27
N LYS A 118 -8.21 -19.81 -16.18
CA LYS A 118 -9.46 -19.94 -16.94
C LYS A 118 -10.67 -20.13 -16.02
N THR A 119 -10.54 -21.00 -15.01
CA THR A 119 -11.61 -21.24 -14.03
C THR A 119 -11.93 -19.98 -13.21
N GLN A 120 -10.91 -19.22 -12.79
CA GLN A 120 -11.11 -17.97 -12.04
C GLN A 120 -11.75 -16.90 -12.93
N MET A 121 -11.31 -16.77 -14.18
CA MET A 121 -11.89 -15.87 -15.17
C MET A 121 -13.39 -16.17 -15.38
N GLU A 122 -13.75 -17.44 -15.62
CA GLU A 122 -15.13 -17.87 -15.86
C GLU A 122 -16.02 -17.79 -14.61
N ALA A 123 -15.51 -18.15 -13.44
CA ALA A 123 -16.31 -18.27 -12.21
C ALA A 123 -16.40 -16.99 -11.38
N GLN A 124 -15.48 -16.03 -11.56
CA GLN A 124 -15.41 -14.80 -10.77
C GLN A 124 -15.43 -13.55 -11.65
N ILE A 125 -14.47 -13.40 -12.56
CA ILE A 125 -14.28 -12.16 -13.33
C ILE A 125 -15.42 -11.91 -14.33
N VAL A 126 -15.89 -12.94 -15.03
CA VAL A 126 -16.99 -12.81 -15.99
C VAL A 126 -18.31 -12.38 -15.31
N PRO A 127 -18.78 -13.03 -14.22
CA PRO A 127 -19.96 -12.57 -13.47
C PRO A 127 -19.81 -11.17 -12.84
N LEU A 128 -18.58 -10.78 -12.49
CA LEU A 128 -18.24 -9.45 -11.98
C LEU A 128 -18.46 -8.38 -13.06
N VAL A 129 -17.84 -8.57 -14.23
CA VAL A 129 -17.98 -7.67 -15.38
C VAL A 129 -19.42 -7.63 -15.89
N ASP A 130 -20.13 -8.76 -15.95
CA ASP A 130 -21.55 -8.81 -16.32
C ASP A 130 -22.43 -7.96 -15.39
N SER A 131 -22.13 -7.93 -14.10
CA SER A 131 -22.81 -7.02 -13.16
C SER A 131 -22.43 -5.57 -13.45
N LEU A 132 -21.12 -5.28 -13.56
CA LEU A 132 -20.60 -3.93 -13.73
C LEU A 132 -21.06 -3.24 -15.02
N LEU A 133 -21.33 -3.98 -16.10
CA LEU A 133 -21.82 -3.41 -17.36
C LEU A 133 -23.13 -2.61 -17.21
N ALA A 134 -24.01 -2.94 -16.27
CA ALA A 134 -25.19 -2.12 -15.99
C ALA A 134 -24.78 -0.71 -15.52
N ALA A 135 -23.82 -0.64 -14.60
CA ALA A 135 -23.28 0.62 -14.10
C ALA A 135 -22.47 1.39 -15.15
N VAL A 136 -21.69 0.71 -15.99
CA VAL A 136 -20.98 1.33 -17.12
C VAL A 136 -21.96 1.96 -18.11
N ASN A 137 -23.08 1.29 -18.42
CA ASN A 137 -24.09 1.82 -19.35
C ASN A 137 -24.84 3.03 -18.78
N GLU A 138 -25.25 2.98 -17.52
CA GLU A 138 -25.85 4.14 -16.84
C GLU A 138 -24.86 5.32 -16.70
N TYR A 139 -23.56 5.04 -16.48
CA TYR A 139 -22.49 6.06 -16.53
C TYR A 139 -22.36 6.71 -17.92
N ARG A 140 -22.38 5.92 -19.01
CA ARG A 140 -22.37 6.43 -20.39
C ARG A 140 -23.60 7.27 -20.71
N GLU A 141 -24.77 6.87 -20.21
CA GLU A 141 -26.01 7.66 -20.34
C GLU A 141 -25.87 9.00 -19.62
N ASN A 142 -25.44 8.98 -18.37
CA ASN A 142 -25.22 10.19 -17.57
C ASN A 142 -24.20 11.14 -18.18
N TYR A 143 -23.09 10.64 -18.74
CA TYR A 143 -22.10 11.47 -19.44
C TYR A 143 -22.69 12.24 -20.63
N ASN A 144 -23.75 11.74 -21.24
CA ASN A 144 -24.45 12.36 -22.37
C ASN A 144 -25.81 12.98 -21.98
N SER A 145 -26.12 13.08 -20.69
CA SER A 145 -27.44 13.52 -20.20
C SER A 145 -27.65 15.03 -20.34
N GLU A 146 -28.91 15.44 -20.56
CA GLU A 146 -29.34 16.84 -20.45
C GLU A 146 -29.60 17.27 -18.98
N ASN A 147 -29.62 16.32 -18.03
CA ASN A 147 -29.68 16.63 -16.60
C ASN A 147 -28.28 17.05 -16.11
N GLU A 148 -28.18 18.29 -15.65
CA GLU A 148 -26.91 18.93 -15.25
C GLU A 148 -26.19 18.16 -14.13
N LEU A 149 -26.88 17.74 -13.07
CA LEU A 149 -26.29 16.99 -11.96
C LEU A 149 -25.73 15.64 -12.42
N ASN A 150 -26.45 14.94 -13.29
CA ASN A 150 -26.03 13.64 -13.81
C ASN A 150 -24.85 13.76 -14.78
N HIS A 151 -24.86 14.79 -15.63
CA HIS A 151 -23.72 15.13 -16.48
C HIS A 151 -22.49 15.50 -15.66
N GLN A 152 -22.61 16.40 -14.68
CA GLN A 152 -21.51 16.78 -13.78
C GLN A 152 -20.94 15.58 -13.01
N ARG A 153 -21.81 14.71 -12.47
CA ARG A 153 -21.45 13.47 -11.78
C ARG A 153 -20.66 12.52 -12.68
N ALA A 154 -21.10 12.31 -13.91
CA ALA A 154 -20.39 11.46 -14.87
C ALA A 154 -19.09 12.08 -15.39
N VAL A 155 -19.03 13.40 -15.59
CA VAL A 155 -17.79 14.11 -15.95
C VAL A 155 -16.76 14.04 -14.82
N PHE A 156 -17.17 14.20 -13.56
CA PHE A 156 -16.28 13.98 -12.41
C PHE A 156 -15.74 12.54 -12.39
N VAL A 157 -16.60 11.55 -12.56
CA VAL A 157 -16.20 10.13 -12.60
C VAL A 157 -15.26 9.84 -13.76
N HIS A 158 -15.55 10.36 -14.95
CA HIS A 158 -14.70 10.31 -16.13
C HIS A 158 -13.30 10.87 -15.84
N ASP A 159 -13.22 12.05 -15.22
CA ASP A 159 -11.95 12.73 -14.95
C ASP A 159 -11.12 12.00 -13.88
N VAL A 160 -11.76 11.41 -12.85
CA VAL A 160 -11.07 10.52 -11.90
C VAL A 160 -10.58 9.24 -12.58
N LEU A 161 -11.43 8.59 -13.38
CA LEU A 161 -11.07 7.36 -14.09
C LEU A 161 -9.97 7.61 -15.13
N ASN A 162 -9.89 8.80 -15.74
CA ASN A 162 -8.79 9.20 -16.61
C ASN A 162 -7.45 9.44 -15.88
N LYS A 163 -7.41 9.35 -14.54
CA LYS A 163 -6.16 9.20 -13.77
C LYS A 163 -5.67 7.76 -13.70
N LEU A 164 -6.50 6.79 -14.05
CA LEU A 164 -6.12 5.40 -14.25
C LEU A 164 -5.92 5.17 -15.76
N THR A 165 -4.75 4.68 -16.17
CA THR A 165 -4.43 4.47 -17.59
C THR A 165 -4.27 2.98 -17.91
N ASP A 166 -4.78 2.55 -19.06
CA ASP A 166 -4.55 1.20 -19.59
C ASP A 166 -3.36 1.21 -20.54
N ASP A 167 -2.23 0.64 -20.10
CA ASP A 167 -1.00 0.52 -20.90
C ASP A 167 -1.23 -0.32 -22.18
N ASP A 168 -2.19 -1.25 -22.16
CA ASP A 168 -2.53 -2.10 -23.31
C ASP A 168 -3.29 -1.33 -24.41
N CYS A 169 -3.86 -0.17 -24.06
CA CYS A 169 -4.53 0.77 -24.95
C CYS A 169 -3.66 2.03 -25.22
N GLY A 170 -2.33 1.89 -25.14
CA GLY A 170 -1.40 2.99 -25.39
C GLY A 170 -1.30 4.03 -24.27
N GLY A 171 -1.72 3.67 -23.05
CA GLY A 171 -1.76 4.58 -21.90
C GLY A 171 -2.97 5.51 -21.87
N LYS A 172 -4.06 5.15 -22.56
CA LYS A 172 -5.31 5.91 -22.56
C LYS A 172 -6.03 5.78 -21.20
N GLY A 173 -6.69 6.85 -20.77
CA GLY A 173 -7.42 6.88 -19.51
C GLY A 173 -8.67 5.99 -19.51
N LEU A 174 -9.01 5.38 -18.36
CA LEU A 174 -10.17 4.50 -18.26
C LEU A 174 -11.50 5.23 -18.50
N GLY A 175 -11.59 6.53 -18.15
CA GLY A 175 -12.79 7.33 -18.38
C GLY A 175 -13.14 7.39 -19.87
N ASP A 176 -12.18 7.79 -20.70
CA ASP A 176 -12.35 7.82 -22.15
C ASP A 176 -12.66 6.41 -22.71
N LEU A 177 -11.94 5.38 -22.25
CA LEU A 177 -12.06 4.01 -22.74
C LEU A 177 -13.43 3.39 -22.43
N LEU A 178 -14.02 3.72 -21.27
CA LEU A 178 -15.31 3.19 -20.82
C LEU A 178 -16.51 3.96 -21.40
N LEU A 179 -16.29 5.12 -22.04
CA LEU A 179 -17.32 5.75 -22.89
C LEU A 179 -17.54 4.97 -24.20
N ASN A 180 -16.57 4.17 -24.63
CA ASN A 180 -16.69 3.28 -25.79
C ASN A 180 -17.16 1.87 -25.38
N GLU A 181 -17.72 1.13 -26.35
CA GLU A 181 -18.04 -0.30 -26.20
C GLU A 181 -16.76 -1.12 -26.00
N THR A 182 -16.69 -1.87 -24.90
CA THR A 182 -15.53 -2.69 -24.52
C THR A 182 -15.30 -3.86 -25.46
N VAL A 183 -14.09 -4.46 -25.43
CA VAL A 183 -13.81 -5.72 -26.13
C VAL A 183 -14.80 -6.82 -25.70
N TYR A 184 -15.15 -6.84 -24.42
CA TYR A 184 -16.06 -7.81 -23.83
C TYR A 184 -17.49 -7.69 -24.37
N GLU A 185 -18.01 -6.47 -24.48
CA GLU A 185 -19.33 -6.20 -25.06
C GLU A 185 -19.39 -6.60 -26.54
N LYS A 186 -18.31 -6.40 -27.30
CA LYS A 186 -18.19 -6.90 -28.68
C LYS A 186 -18.12 -8.43 -28.76
N ALA A 187 -17.49 -9.08 -27.78
CA ALA A 187 -17.33 -10.52 -27.69
C ALA A 187 -18.61 -11.26 -27.26
N ARG A 188 -19.41 -10.66 -26.38
CA ARG A 188 -20.58 -11.31 -25.77
C ARG A 188 -21.65 -11.76 -26.80
N PRO A 189 -22.10 -10.95 -27.78
CA PRO A 189 -23.02 -11.39 -28.82
C PRO A 189 -22.48 -12.54 -29.69
N ILE A 190 -21.16 -12.59 -29.92
CA ILE A 190 -20.52 -13.67 -30.67
C ILE A 190 -20.58 -14.97 -29.88
N PHE A 191 -20.26 -14.92 -28.58
CA PHE A 191 -20.34 -16.05 -27.67
C PHE A 191 -21.78 -16.55 -27.47
N ASP A 192 -22.75 -15.64 -27.27
CA ASP A 192 -24.15 -16.00 -27.05
C ASP A 192 -24.78 -16.67 -28.28
N ALA A 193 -24.31 -16.33 -29.48
CA ALA A 193 -24.70 -16.94 -30.75
C ALA A 193 -24.09 -18.33 -31.02
N LEU A 194 -23.08 -18.76 -30.24
CA LEU A 194 -22.56 -20.13 -30.31
C LEU A 194 -23.61 -21.15 -29.86
N SER A 195 -23.56 -22.36 -30.42
CA SER A 195 -24.34 -23.48 -29.89
C SER A 195 -23.82 -23.91 -28.52
N GLU A 196 -24.66 -24.58 -27.73
CA GLU A 196 -24.26 -25.06 -26.39
C GLU A 196 -23.06 -26.02 -26.45
N GLU A 197 -22.91 -26.80 -27.53
CA GLU A 197 -21.74 -27.68 -27.77
C GLU A 197 -20.45 -26.88 -28.09
N GLU A 198 -20.58 -25.65 -28.59
CA GLU A 198 -19.47 -24.73 -28.85
C GLU A 198 -19.11 -23.91 -27.59
N LYS A 199 -20.10 -23.51 -26.78
CA LYS A 199 -19.91 -22.89 -25.45
C LYS A 199 -19.28 -23.85 -24.43
N GLU A 200 -19.53 -25.15 -24.54
CA GLU A 200 -18.82 -26.17 -23.72
C GLU A 200 -17.33 -26.27 -24.08
N LYS A 201 -16.92 -25.85 -25.28
CA LYS A 201 -15.55 -26.00 -25.81
C LYS A 201 -14.77 -24.68 -25.89
N THR A 202 -15.47 -23.56 -25.86
CA THR A 202 -14.92 -22.22 -26.06
C THR A 202 -15.43 -21.34 -24.93
N SER A 203 -14.55 -20.61 -24.28
CA SER A 203 -14.88 -19.65 -23.24
C SER A 203 -15.12 -18.25 -23.82
N ILE A 204 -15.87 -17.41 -23.10
CA ILE A 204 -16.02 -15.99 -23.43
C ILE A 204 -14.66 -15.26 -23.44
N ALA A 205 -13.71 -15.67 -22.58
CA ALA A 205 -12.36 -15.12 -22.56
C ALA A 205 -11.57 -15.42 -23.86
N GLU A 206 -11.69 -16.63 -24.41
CA GLU A 206 -11.09 -16.99 -25.70
C GLU A 206 -11.75 -16.25 -26.88
N ILE A 207 -13.05 -15.92 -26.79
CA ILE A 207 -13.71 -15.04 -27.78
C ILE A 207 -13.28 -13.58 -27.62
N ASN A 208 -13.11 -13.10 -26.38
CA ASN A 208 -12.61 -11.75 -26.07
C ASN A 208 -11.20 -11.53 -26.63
N GLU A 209 -10.28 -12.49 -26.43
CA GLU A 209 -8.94 -12.50 -27.04
C GLU A 209 -9.01 -12.46 -28.58
N GLN A 210 -9.86 -13.29 -29.20
CA GLN A 210 -10.06 -13.29 -30.66
C GLN A 210 -10.62 -11.97 -31.20
N VAL A 211 -11.55 -11.33 -30.48
CA VAL A 211 -12.09 -10.02 -30.84
C VAL A 211 -10.98 -8.97 -30.73
N ARG A 212 -10.25 -8.93 -29.61
CA ARG A 212 -9.11 -8.01 -29.40
C ARG A 212 -8.09 -8.13 -30.52
N ASP A 213 -7.70 -9.35 -30.92
CA ASP A 213 -6.75 -9.58 -32.01
C ASP A 213 -7.29 -9.23 -33.40
N SER A 214 -8.60 -9.15 -33.57
CA SER A 214 -9.24 -8.77 -34.84
C SER A 214 -9.35 -7.24 -35.04
N LEU A 215 -9.27 -6.46 -33.96
CA LEU A 215 -9.32 -5.00 -33.99
C LEU A 215 -8.02 -4.40 -34.56
N SER A 216 -8.14 -3.29 -35.28
CA SER A 216 -6.97 -2.50 -35.68
C SER A 216 -6.29 -1.84 -34.46
N GLU A 217 -5.05 -1.37 -34.63
CA GLU A 217 -4.30 -0.72 -33.55
C GLU A 217 -5.03 0.50 -32.98
N ASP A 218 -5.62 1.32 -33.86
CA ASP A 218 -6.46 2.47 -33.47
C ASP A 218 -7.71 2.01 -32.67
N GLU A 219 -8.41 0.96 -33.12
CA GLU A 219 -9.59 0.43 -32.41
C GLU A 219 -9.23 -0.19 -31.05
N ARG A 220 -8.08 -0.87 -30.93
CA ARG A 220 -7.61 -1.43 -29.64
C ARG A 220 -7.25 -0.35 -28.63
N ASN A 221 -6.69 0.78 -29.09
CA ASN A 221 -6.41 1.92 -28.22
C ASN A 221 -7.68 2.68 -27.80
N GLU A 222 -8.83 2.35 -28.38
CA GLU A 222 -10.13 2.97 -28.08
C GLU A 222 -11.08 2.05 -27.28
N CYS A 223 -10.85 0.73 -27.24
CA CYS A 223 -11.75 -0.24 -26.61
C CYS A 223 -11.10 -0.89 -25.38
N ALA A 224 -11.62 -0.64 -24.17
CA ALA A 224 -11.10 -1.28 -22.96
C ALA A 224 -11.23 -2.82 -23.02
N ASP A 225 -10.14 -3.54 -22.70
CA ASP A 225 -10.21 -4.98 -22.45
C ASP A 225 -10.51 -5.25 -20.97
N ILE A 226 -11.77 -5.01 -20.60
CA ILE A 226 -12.23 -5.02 -19.21
C ILE A 226 -11.98 -6.37 -18.50
N LEU A 227 -12.01 -7.51 -19.21
CA LEU A 227 -11.61 -8.80 -18.61
C LEU A 227 -10.13 -8.83 -18.22
N THR A 228 -9.25 -8.31 -19.09
CA THR A 228 -7.81 -8.21 -18.79
C THR A 228 -7.54 -7.23 -17.66
N ILE A 229 -8.24 -6.08 -17.63
CA ILE A 229 -8.15 -5.12 -16.51
C ILE A 229 -8.54 -5.81 -15.21
N PHE A 230 -9.71 -6.43 -15.10
CA PHE A 230 -10.13 -7.07 -13.85
C PHE A 230 -9.29 -8.29 -13.43
N ALA A 231 -8.67 -9.00 -14.38
CA ALA A 231 -7.81 -10.14 -14.07
C ALA A 231 -6.35 -9.77 -13.74
N GLN A 232 -5.85 -8.61 -14.19
CA GLN A 232 -4.43 -8.26 -14.12
C GLN A 232 -4.14 -6.90 -13.47
N SER A 233 -5.14 -6.06 -13.23
CA SER A 233 -4.94 -4.75 -12.57
C SER A 233 -4.54 -4.90 -11.10
N ASN A 234 -3.96 -3.83 -10.57
CA ASN A 234 -3.79 -3.63 -9.15
C ASN A 234 -5.19 -3.61 -8.51
N GLY A 235 -5.42 -4.43 -7.47
CA GLY A 235 -6.73 -4.55 -6.82
C GLY A 235 -7.33 -3.21 -6.37
N ASN A 236 -6.51 -2.20 -6.05
CA ASN A 236 -7.02 -0.87 -5.74
C ASN A 236 -7.48 -0.07 -6.97
N ALA A 237 -6.82 -0.23 -8.11
CA ALA A 237 -7.31 0.34 -9.37
C ALA A 237 -8.64 -0.31 -9.77
N THR A 238 -8.80 -1.61 -9.48
CA THR A 238 -10.07 -2.34 -9.59
C THR A 238 -11.15 -1.73 -8.68
N LEU A 239 -10.88 -1.56 -7.38
CA LEU A 239 -11.83 -0.98 -6.42
C LEU A 239 -12.20 0.47 -6.75
N ILE A 240 -11.23 1.30 -7.19
CA ILE A 240 -11.50 2.68 -7.64
C ILE A 240 -12.39 2.66 -8.89
N LEU A 241 -12.12 1.79 -9.85
CA LEU A 241 -12.93 1.61 -11.05
C LEU A 241 -14.38 1.24 -10.70
N GLU A 242 -14.57 0.22 -9.87
CA GLU A 242 -15.89 -0.25 -9.42
C GLU A 242 -16.65 0.85 -8.65
N ASN A 243 -15.99 1.51 -7.70
CA ASN A 243 -16.58 2.56 -6.88
C ASN A 243 -16.96 3.80 -7.70
N MET A 244 -16.08 4.28 -8.58
CA MET A 244 -16.35 5.45 -9.41
C MET A 244 -17.41 5.17 -10.48
N ILE A 245 -17.41 4.01 -11.13
CA ILE A 245 -18.48 3.64 -12.08
C ILE A 245 -19.83 3.51 -11.36
N THR A 246 -19.86 2.94 -10.16
CA THR A 246 -21.09 2.87 -9.33
C THR A 246 -21.56 4.26 -8.85
N ARG A 247 -20.63 5.20 -8.62
CA ARG A 247 -20.98 6.61 -8.34
C ARG A 247 -21.53 7.33 -9.57
N GLY A 248 -21.04 6.96 -10.75
CA GLY A 248 -21.42 7.55 -12.04
C GLY A 248 -22.76 7.08 -12.60
N SER A 249 -23.33 5.98 -12.09
CA SER A 249 -24.50 5.30 -12.65
C SER A 249 -25.86 5.81 -12.15
N ASP A 250 -25.93 6.80 -11.27
CA ASP A 250 -27.22 7.32 -10.79
C ASP A 250 -27.93 8.18 -11.87
N THR A 251 -28.79 7.56 -12.69
CA THR A 251 -29.49 8.16 -13.85
C THR A 251 -30.76 8.96 -13.52
N ASN A 252 -31.23 8.93 -12.27
CA ASN A 252 -32.40 9.71 -11.84
C ASN A 252 -32.07 11.20 -11.61
N GLU A 253 -33.07 12.07 -11.64
CA GLU A 253 -32.88 13.52 -11.44
C GLU A 253 -32.59 13.90 -9.97
N ASP A 254 -33.28 13.27 -9.02
CA ASP A 254 -33.06 13.42 -7.58
C ASP A 254 -31.93 12.49 -7.10
N LEU A 255 -31.32 12.72 -5.92
CA LEU A 255 -30.36 11.78 -5.33
C LEU A 255 -31.07 10.56 -4.72
N TRP A 256 -30.39 9.40 -4.64
CA TRP A 256 -31.03 8.18 -4.11
C TRP A 256 -31.57 8.35 -2.68
N ILE A 257 -30.94 9.19 -1.86
CA ILE A 257 -31.40 9.49 -0.50
C ILE A 257 -32.73 10.23 -0.51
N ASP A 258 -32.91 11.20 -1.41
CA ASP A 258 -34.18 11.91 -1.57
C ASP A 258 -35.29 10.96 -2.06
N ARG A 259 -34.94 10.06 -3.00
CA ARG A 259 -35.83 8.98 -3.46
C ARG A 259 -36.20 8.01 -2.34
N PHE A 260 -35.25 7.65 -1.46
CA PHE A 260 -35.47 6.76 -0.33
C PHE A 260 -36.34 7.38 0.77
N VAL A 261 -36.14 8.66 1.07
CA VAL A 261 -36.93 9.41 2.08
C VAL A 261 -38.37 9.66 1.59
N SER A 262 -38.57 9.77 0.27
CA SER A 262 -39.88 10.04 -0.34
C SER A 262 -40.74 8.81 -0.67
N ILE A 263 -40.21 7.58 -0.57
CA ILE A 263 -40.93 6.34 -0.91
C ILE A 263 -41.17 5.41 0.29
N THR A 264 -42.42 4.98 0.47
CA THR A 264 -42.80 3.96 1.46
C THR A 264 -42.99 2.57 0.85
N TYR A 265 -43.06 1.54 1.68
CA TYR A 265 -43.34 0.18 1.20
C TYR A 265 -44.76 0.06 0.66
N GLU A 266 -45.72 0.78 1.26
CA GLU A 266 -47.08 0.93 0.76
C GLU A 266 -47.13 1.60 -0.62
N ASP A 267 -46.27 2.60 -0.88
CA ASP A 267 -46.15 3.22 -2.20
C ASP A 267 -45.66 2.19 -3.24
N LEU A 268 -44.61 1.42 -2.92
CA LEU A 268 -44.12 0.33 -3.80
C LEU A 268 -45.22 -0.68 -4.14
N LEU A 269 -46.01 -1.13 -3.15
CA LEU A 269 -47.15 -2.02 -3.38
C LEU A 269 -48.19 -1.39 -4.32
N SER A 270 -48.41 -0.07 -4.21
CA SER A 270 -49.39 0.68 -5.01
C SER A 270 -48.95 1.00 -6.44
N LEU A 271 -47.64 0.93 -6.75
CA LEU A 271 -47.11 1.12 -8.11
C LEU A 271 -47.48 -0.02 -9.07
N SER A 272 -47.91 -1.17 -8.55
CA SER A 272 -48.34 -2.31 -9.36
C SER A 272 -49.87 -2.36 -9.53
N ASP A 273 -50.34 -2.73 -10.72
CA ASP A 273 -51.76 -3.07 -10.97
C ASP A 273 -52.17 -4.43 -10.36
N LEU A 274 -51.34 -5.02 -9.49
CA LEU A 274 -51.52 -6.36 -8.93
C LEU A 274 -52.34 -6.33 -7.63
N SER A 275 -52.78 -7.50 -7.15
CA SER A 275 -53.32 -7.59 -5.79
C SER A 275 -52.18 -7.37 -4.77
N PRO A 276 -52.41 -6.84 -3.55
CA PRO A 276 -51.34 -6.57 -2.60
C PRO A 276 -50.44 -7.78 -2.28
N THR A 277 -50.99 -8.99 -2.33
CA THR A 277 -50.22 -10.24 -2.14
C THR A 277 -49.31 -10.53 -3.34
N ASP A 278 -49.81 -10.32 -4.55
CA ASP A 278 -49.05 -10.56 -5.80
C ASP A 278 -48.01 -9.46 -6.00
N ALA A 279 -48.34 -8.21 -5.65
CA ALA A 279 -47.44 -7.06 -5.60
C ALA A 279 -46.25 -7.33 -4.66
N ALA A 280 -46.53 -7.75 -3.42
CA ALA A 280 -45.48 -8.09 -2.46
C ALA A 280 -44.56 -9.23 -2.96
N ALA A 281 -45.13 -10.23 -3.65
CA ALA A 281 -44.36 -11.31 -4.24
C ALA A 281 -43.48 -10.86 -5.42
N ASP A 282 -43.97 -9.94 -6.26
CA ASP A 282 -43.18 -9.40 -7.38
C ASP A 282 -42.08 -8.44 -6.92
N ILE A 283 -42.37 -7.59 -5.93
CA ILE A 283 -41.38 -6.71 -5.28
C ILE A 283 -40.27 -7.54 -4.62
N ALA A 284 -40.62 -8.62 -3.90
CA ALA A 284 -39.61 -9.54 -3.35
C ALA A 284 -38.78 -10.19 -4.47
N ARG A 285 -39.40 -10.63 -5.56
CA ARG A 285 -38.67 -11.17 -6.73
C ARG A 285 -37.71 -10.15 -7.36
N LEU A 286 -38.01 -8.85 -7.26
CA LEU A 286 -37.19 -7.77 -7.84
C LEU A 286 -36.06 -7.30 -6.92
N PHE A 287 -36.26 -7.28 -5.60
CA PHE A 287 -35.36 -6.58 -4.66
C PHE A 287 -34.78 -7.45 -3.53
N ASP A 288 -35.24 -8.69 -3.34
CA ASP A 288 -34.84 -9.50 -2.18
C ASP A 288 -33.37 -9.93 -2.22
N ASP A 289 -32.72 -10.03 -3.38
CA ASP A 289 -31.29 -10.35 -3.45
C ASP A 289 -30.42 -9.11 -3.19
N ASP A 290 -30.73 -7.96 -3.79
CA ASP A 290 -30.06 -6.68 -3.51
C ASP A 290 -30.19 -6.28 -2.02
N ALA A 291 -31.37 -6.51 -1.43
CA ALA A 291 -31.63 -6.26 0.00
C ALA A 291 -30.79 -7.16 0.91
N LYS A 292 -30.49 -8.41 0.49
CA LYS A 292 -29.55 -9.29 1.22
C LYS A 292 -28.12 -8.79 1.14
N GLU A 293 -27.68 -8.24 0.01
CA GLU A 293 -26.34 -7.64 -0.10
C GLU A 293 -26.21 -6.42 0.83
N ILE A 294 -27.21 -5.53 0.84
CA ILE A 294 -27.28 -4.41 1.81
C ILE A 294 -27.24 -4.92 3.26
N LEU A 295 -27.97 -5.99 3.58
CA LEU A 295 -27.98 -6.57 4.93
C LEU A 295 -26.61 -7.14 5.35
N LYS A 296 -25.78 -7.63 4.42
CA LYS A 296 -24.40 -8.07 4.72
C LYS A 296 -23.49 -6.90 5.12
N MET A 297 -23.68 -5.73 4.51
CA MET A 297 -22.91 -4.51 4.82
C MET A 297 -23.34 -3.83 6.12
N TRP A 298 -24.57 -4.11 6.58
CA TRP A 298 -25.21 -3.45 7.72
C TRP A 298 -24.39 -3.44 9.02
N PRO A 299 -23.74 -4.53 9.47
CA PRO A 299 -23.00 -4.54 10.73
C PRO A 299 -21.76 -3.63 10.69
N ALA A 300 -21.00 -3.69 9.60
CA ALA A 300 -19.81 -2.86 9.42
C ALA A 300 -20.18 -1.37 9.36
N PHE A 301 -21.22 -1.01 8.59
CA PHE A 301 -21.66 0.38 8.51
C PHE A 301 -22.12 0.94 9.86
N ARG A 302 -22.80 0.13 10.69
CA ARG A 302 -23.13 0.54 12.05
C ARG A 302 -21.89 0.73 12.93
N GLU A 303 -20.86 -0.09 12.77
CA GLU A 303 -19.59 0.07 13.51
C GLU A 303 -18.94 1.43 13.19
N HIS A 304 -18.90 1.84 11.92
CA HIS A 304 -18.47 3.18 11.50
C HIS A 304 -19.27 4.31 12.17
N LEU A 305 -20.61 4.21 12.18
CA LEU A 305 -21.49 5.21 12.82
C LEU A 305 -21.37 5.21 14.36
N GLU A 306 -21.06 4.07 14.98
CA GLU A 306 -20.79 3.93 16.41
C GLU A 306 -19.38 4.47 16.78
N ASN A 307 -18.39 4.39 15.88
CA ASN A 307 -17.00 4.84 16.04
C ASN A 307 -16.81 6.39 16.04
N TYR A 308 -17.85 7.16 15.76
CA TYR A 308 -17.83 8.63 15.63
C TYR A 308 -16.98 9.39 16.67
N ASP A 309 -17.11 9.09 17.97
CA ASP A 309 -16.38 9.85 19.01
C ASP A 309 -14.85 9.64 18.93
N ASN A 310 -14.43 8.46 18.47
CA ASN A 310 -13.04 8.11 18.25
C ASN A 310 -12.54 8.71 16.92
N ALA A 311 -13.31 8.59 15.85
CA ALA A 311 -13.05 9.26 14.57
C ALA A 311 -12.86 10.80 14.75
N LEU A 312 -13.76 11.43 15.52
CA LEU A 312 -13.67 12.85 15.86
C LEU A 312 -12.47 13.18 16.78
N ALA A 313 -11.92 12.21 17.51
CA ALA A 313 -10.68 12.37 18.28
C ALA A 313 -9.44 12.29 17.37
N ILE A 314 -9.41 11.34 16.42
CA ILE A 314 -8.36 11.17 15.40
C ILE A 314 -8.20 12.46 14.59
N LEU A 315 -9.30 13.00 14.02
CA LEU A 315 -9.29 14.26 13.27
C LEU A 315 -8.75 15.45 14.09
N LYS A 316 -9.10 15.51 15.38
CA LYS A 316 -8.61 16.55 16.30
C LYS A 316 -7.13 16.40 16.65
N GLU A 317 -6.56 15.20 16.60
CA GLU A 317 -5.15 14.97 16.88
C GLU A 317 -4.29 15.22 15.65
N ALA A 318 -4.71 14.76 14.46
CA ALA A 318 -4.03 15.09 13.21
C ALA A 318 -4.04 16.59 12.91
N GLY A 319 -5.09 17.32 13.28
CA GLY A 319 -5.09 18.79 13.25
C GLY A 319 -4.04 19.47 14.15
N LYS A 320 -3.33 18.71 14.98
CA LYS A 320 -2.17 19.14 15.79
C LYS A 320 -0.85 18.50 15.33
N LYS A 321 -0.89 17.38 14.60
CA LYS A 321 0.31 16.70 14.09
C LYS A 321 0.89 17.54 12.96
N ASP A 322 2.18 17.84 13.07
CA ASP A 322 2.93 18.53 12.03
C ASP A 322 3.62 17.47 11.18
N TYR A 323 3.12 17.26 9.96
CA TYR A 323 3.65 16.26 9.01
C TYR A 323 4.88 16.74 8.24
N THR A 324 5.43 17.90 8.58
CA THR A 324 6.59 18.46 7.85
C THR A 324 7.81 17.57 7.95
N GLU A 325 8.07 16.90 9.09
CA GLU A 325 9.23 16.01 9.25
C GLU A 325 9.16 14.82 8.27
N GLU A 326 8.01 14.14 8.16
CA GLU A 326 7.85 13.02 7.22
C GLU A 326 7.88 13.47 5.76
N THR A 327 7.32 14.64 5.42
CA THR A 327 7.38 15.18 4.05
C THR A 327 8.76 15.73 3.67
N ASP A 328 9.51 16.31 4.61
CA ASP A 328 10.87 16.82 4.35
C ASP A 328 11.86 15.66 4.16
N ALA A 329 11.68 14.54 4.87
CA ALA A 329 12.43 13.30 4.63
C ALA A 329 12.25 12.83 3.18
N LEU A 330 11.01 12.69 2.72
CA LEU A 330 10.66 12.36 1.33
C LEU A 330 11.26 13.36 0.32
N ASN A 331 11.10 14.67 0.54
CA ASN A 331 11.59 15.71 -0.35
C ASN A 331 13.14 15.83 -0.36
N SER A 332 13.83 15.24 0.62
CA SER A 332 15.29 15.25 0.72
C SER A 332 15.97 14.11 -0.06
N LEU A 333 15.21 13.11 -0.52
CA LEU A 333 15.73 12.00 -1.30
C LEU A 333 16.23 12.44 -2.69
N ASP A 334 17.53 12.28 -2.91
CA ASP A 334 18.13 12.17 -4.23
C ASP A 334 18.46 10.69 -4.50
N PHE A 335 17.70 10.03 -5.37
CA PHE A 335 17.87 8.60 -5.66
C PHE A 335 19.23 8.24 -6.28
N GLU A 336 20.02 9.20 -6.77
CA GLU A 336 21.39 8.94 -7.25
C GLU A 336 22.45 9.03 -6.14
N THR A 337 22.16 9.70 -5.01
CA THR A 337 23.18 10.01 -3.98
C THR A 337 22.79 9.69 -2.53
N SER A 338 21.52 9.41 -2.26
CA SER A 338 21.03 9.04 -0.92
C SER A 338 21.56 7.67 -0.50
N THR A 339 21.82 7.52 0.79
CA THR A 339 22.19 6.25 1.40
C THR A 339 20.98 5.33 1.56
N GLU A 340 21.25 4.03 1.70
CA GLU A 340 20.23 3.01 1.94
C GLU A 340 19.43 3.28 3.23
N GLU A 341 20.08 3.85 4.26
CA GLU A 341 19.46 4.27 5.53
C GLU A 341 18.50 5.47 5.33
N GLU A 342 18.88 6.48 4.53
CA GLU A 342 18.00 7.61 4.16
C GLU A 342 16.79 7.16 3.32
N VAL A 343 16.99 6.18 2.42
CA VAL A 343 15.89 5.57 1.64
C VAL A 343 14.95 4.75 2.54
N GLU A 344 15.48 4.01 3.51
CA GLU A 344 14.68 3.24 4.48
C GLU A 344 13.89 4.17 5.43
N GLU A 345 14.50 5.26 5.92
CA GLU A 345 13.85 6.25 6.77
C GLU A 345 12.72 6.97 6.02
N ALA A 346 12.95 7.39 4.78
CA ALA A 346 11.93 8.00 3.93
C ALA A 346 10.82 7.00 3.54
N ALA A 347 11.14 5.72 3.31
CA ALA A 347 10.13 4.68 3.07
C ALA A 347 9.23 4.45 4.30
N LYS A 348 9.81 4.42 5.51
CA LYS A 348 9.07 4.35 6.78
C LYS A 348 8.17 5.57 6.98
N ALA A 349 8.71 6.78 6.78
CA ALA A 349 7.95 8.02 6.84
C ALA A 349 6.77 8.03 5.84
N THR A 350 6.98 7.47 4.64
CA THR A 350 5.94 7.32 3.61
C THR A 350 4.81 6.39 4.10
N VAL A 351 5.13 5.23 4.67
CA VAL A 351 4.14 4.28 5.21
C VAL A 351 3.39 4.87 6.41
N GLU A 352 4.08 5.58 7.33
CA GLU A 352 3.44 6.26 8.45
C GLU A 352 2.52 7.41 8.00
N LEU A 353 2.90 8.17 6.96
CA LEU A 353 2.03 9.17 6.33
C LEU A 353 0.79 8.54 5.70
N GLN A 354 0.96 7.42 4.98
CA GLN A 354 -0.15 6.72 4.31
C GLN A 354 -1.14 6.14 5.31
N TYR A 355 -0.65 5.46 6.36
CA TYR A 355 -1.50 4.96 7.44
C TYR A 355 -2.25 6.10 8.14
N SER A 356 -1.55 7.21 8.44
CA SER A 356 -2.18 8.41 9.02
C SER A 356 -3.25 8.99 8.08
N ALA A 357 -3.01 9.01 6.76
CA ALA A 357 -3.93 9.56 5.78
C ALA A 357 -5.19 8.68 5.58
N GLU A 358 -5.04 7.35 5.57
CA GLU A 358 -6.16 6.40 5.50
C GLU A 358 -6.99 6.43 6.80
N GLU A 359 -6.35 6.42 7.98
CA GLU A 359 -7.03 6.55 9.27
C GLU A 359 -7.83 7.87 9.34
N LEU A 360 -7.25 8.97 8.83
CA LEU A 360 -7.94 10.26 8.76
C LEU A 360 -9.07 10.31 7.75
N ALA A 361 -8.92 9.63 6.62
CA ALA A 361 -9.97 9.56 5.62
C ALA A 361 -11.16 8.78 6.18
N ASN A 362 -10.93 7.59 6.72
CA ASN A 362 -11.98 6.79 7.35
C ASN A 362 -12.63 7.54 8.52
N ALA A 363 -11.85 8.21 9.37
CA ALA A 363 -12.39 9.04 10.44
C ALA A 363 -13.22 10.24 9.94
N ALA A 364 -12.83 10.88 8.83
CA ALA A 364 -13.62 11.95 8.23
C ALA A 364 -14.92 11.43 7.61
N ALA A 365 -14.90 10.25 6.99
CA ALA A 365 -16.08 9.61 6.41
C ALA A 365 -17.07 9.13 7.50
N ASP A 366 -16.58 8.56 8.60
CA ASP A 366 -17.37 8.16 9.77
C ASP A 366 -18.10 9.38 10.38
N VAL A 367 -17.35 10.48 10.60
CA VAL A 367 -17.89 11.74 11.13
C VAL A 367 -18.94 12.33 10.19
N PHE A 368 -18.62 12.43 8.90
CA PHE A 368 -19.50 12.99 7.90
C PHE A 368 -20.79 12.18 7.73
N CYS A 369 -20.70 10.86 7.55
CA CYS A 369 -21.88 10.02 7.33
C CYS A 369 -22.85 10.12 8.52
N LYS A 370 -22.33 10.12 9.75
CA LYS A 370 -23.19 10.28 10.93
C LYS A 370 -23.85 11.66 10.99
N GLU A 371 -23.08 12.73 10.84
CA GLU A 371 -23.60 14.10 10.92
C GLU A 371 -24.60 14.39 9.80
N TYR A 372 -24.34 13.89 8.59
CA TYR A 372 -25.25 14.01 7.45
C TYR A 372 -26.56 13.23 7.69
N LEU A 373 -26.48 11.96 8.07
CA LEU A 373 -27.66 11.13 8.35
C LEU A 373 -28.50 11.63 9.54
N GLU A 374 -27.90 12.29 10.53
CA GLU A 374 -28.61 12.93 11.65
C GLU A 374 -29.42 14.17 11.20
N THR A 375 -29.07 14.81 10.07
CA THR A 375 -29.79 15.98 9.56
C THR A 375 -31.03 15.67 8.73
N ILE A 376 -31.24 14.40 8.36
CA ILE A 376 -32.31 13.97 7.46
C ILE A 376 -33.45 13.36 8.29
N GLU A 377 -34.63 13.98 8.24
CA GLU A 377 -35.84 13.44 8.90
C GLU A 377 -36.30 12.15 8.19
N TYR A 378 -36.54 11.07 8.95
CA TYR A 378 -37.03 9.80 8.42
C TYR A 378 -38.00 9.13 9.41
N GLY A 379 -39.24 8.92 8.97
CA GLY A 379 -40.30 8.32 9.80
C GLY A 379 -40.59 9.12 11.08
N ASN A 380 -40.23 8.58 12.24
CA ASN A 380 -40.40 9.22 13.56
C ASN A 380 -39.07 9.73 14.16
N GLY A 381 -37.98 9.72 13.39
CA GLY A 381 -36.65 10.11 13.83
C GLY A 381 -35.83 10.61 12.65
N THR A 382 -34.57 10.19 12.59
CA THR A 382 -33.60 10.56 11.55
C THR A 382 -33.22 9.36 10.69
N LEU A 383 -32.60 9.61 9.54
CA LEU A 383 -32.01 8.55 8.71
C LEU A 383 -30.86 7.83 9.45
N LEU A 384 -30.19 8.52 10.37
CA LEU A 384 -29.24 7.91 11.32
C LEU A 384 -29.93 6.89 12.22
N ASP A 385 -31.10 7.20 12.80
CA ASP A 385 -31.86 6.24 13.62
C ASP A 385 -32.23 4.98 12.83
N PHE A 386 -32.57 5.12 11.54
CA PHE A 386 -32.84 4.00 10.65
C PHE A 386 -31.61 3.10 10.47
N PHE A 387 -30.44 3.65 10.10
CA PHE A 387 -29.22 2.86 9.92
C PHE A 387 -28.66 2.30 11.23
N MET A 388 -28.92 2.95 12.37
CA MET A 388 -28.49 2.49 13.69
C MET A 388 -29.31 1.30 14.23
N GLN A 389 -30.40 0.89 13.58
CA GLN A 389 -31.19 -0.30 13.95
C GLN A 389 -30.33 -1.59 13.99
N PRO A 390 -30.45 -2.45 15.00
CA PRO A 390 -29.70 -3.71 15.06
C PRO A 390 -29.97 -4.62 13.84
N GLU A 391 -28.93 -5.27 13.30
CA GLU A 391 -29.05 -6.24 12.18
C GLU A 391 -30.13 -7.30 12.47
N ALA A 392 -30.23 -7.77 13.72
CA ALA A 392 -31.20 -8.75 14.17
C ALA A 392 -32.67 -8.24 14.18
N GLU A 393 -32.92 -6.96 13.92
CA GLU A 393 -34.26 -6.40 13.72
C GLU A 393 -34.57 -6.32 12.22
N ILE A 394 -33.67 -5.76 11.41
CA ILE A 394 -33.77 -5.76 9.94
C ILE A 394 -33.91 -7.18 9.38
N LYS A 395 -33.16 -8.16 9.92
CA LYS A 395 -33.21 -9.57 9.51
C LYS A 395 -34.53 -10.28 9.83
N LYS A 396 -35.38 -9.74 10.73
CA LYS A 396 -36.73 -10.28 10.98
C LYS A 396 -37.72 -9.87 9.89
N ASP A 397 -37.47 -8.74 9.24
CA ASP A 397 -38.29 -8.18 8.19
C ASP A 397 -37.41 -7.43 7.18
N ILE A 398 -36.84 -8.17 6.23
CA ILE A 398 -35.94 -7.62 5.21
C ILE A 398 -36.66 -6.66 4.25
N THR A 399 -38.01 -6.63 4.25
CA THR A 399 -38.80 -5.76 3.37
C THR A 399 -38.60 -4.28 3.67
N VAL A 400 -38.14 -3.93 4.88
CA VAL A 400 -37.73 -2.56 5.24
C VAL A 400 -36.54 -2.03 4.42
N LEU A 401 -35.78 -2.92 3.76
CA LEU A 401 -34.72 -2.55 2.83
C LEU A 401 -35.21 -2.45 1.38
N TYR A 402 -36.43 -2.90 1.04
CA TYR A 402 -36.91 -2.88 -0.35
C TYR A 402 -37.15 -1.46 -0.86
N THR A 403 -37.53 -0.51 0.00
CA THR A 403 -37.59 0.93 -0.32
C THR A 403 -36.20 1.52 -0.56
N LEU A 404 -35.19 1.08 0.18
CA LEU A 404 -33.79 1.47 -0.06
C LEU A 404 -33.32 0.90 -1.40
N VAL A 405 -33.53 -0.38 -1.69
CA VAL A 405 -33.18 -0.98 -2.99
C VAL A 405 -33.93 -0.28 -4.13
N ALA A 406 -35.23 -0.04 -4.02
CA ALA A 406 -36.03 0.62 -5.05
C ALA A 406 -35.62 2.09 -5.28
N SER A 407 -34.94 2.72 -4.33
CA SER A 407 -34.35 4.04 -4.51
C SER A 407 -33.08 4.03 -5.37
N LEU A 408 -32.47 2.87 -5.64
CA LEU A 408 -31.22 2.73 -6.40
C LEU A 408 -31.50 2.39 -7.88
N THR A 409 -30.67 2.93 -8.78
CA THR A 409 -30.69 2.59 -10.22
C THR A 409 -30.20 1.16 -10.48
N GLU A 410 -30.31 0.65 -11.72
CA GLU A 410 -29.89 -0.72 -12.01
C GLU A 410 -28.37 -0.89 -11.86
N GLY A 411 -27.61 0.11 -12.31
CA GLY A 411 -26.17 0.19 -12.14
C GLY A 411 -25.74 0.45 -10.70
N GLN A 412 -26.46 1.27 -9.92
CA GLN A 412 -26.19 1.39 -8.48
C GLN A 412 -26.42 0.06 -7.75
N ARG A 413 -27.48 -0.68 -8.08
CA ARG A 413 -27.76 -2.00 -7.50
C ARG A 413 -26.73 -3.04 -7.90
N ALA A 414 -26.33 -3.06 -9.17
CA ALA A 414 -25.24 -3.92 -9.64
C ALA A 414 -23.91 -3.63 -8.91
N GLY A 415 -23.66 -2.37 -8.55
CA GLY A 415 -22.50 -1.92 -7.80
C GLY A 415 -22.50 -2.26 -6.29
N LEU A 416 -23.62 -2.70 -5.70
CA LEU A 416 -23.73 -3.09 -4.28
C LEU A 416 -22.78 -4.22 -3.86
N LYS A 417 -22.20 -4.94 -4.82
CA LYS A 417 -21.19 -5.99 -4.58
C LYS A 417 -19.78 -5.43 -4.38
N PHE A 418 -19.54 -4.16 -4.71
CA PHE A 418 -18.22 -3.54 -4.80
C PHE A 418 -18.06 -2.32 -3.87
N ILE A 419 -19.17 -1.63 -3.58
CA ILE A 419 -19.19 -0.46 -2.68
C ILE A 419 -19.66 -0.84 -1.27
N THR A 420 -19.33 -0.01 -0.28
CA THR A 420 -19.90 -0.09 1.07
C THR A 420 -21.17 0.76 1.19
N LEU A 421 -21.93 0.59 2.29
CA LEU A 421 -23.00 1.55 2.63
C LEU A 421 -22.46 2.94 3.00
N GLN A 422 -21.21 3.06 3.43
CA GLN A 422 -20.55 4.35 3.64
C GLN A 422 -20.36 5.07 2.30
N ASP A 423 -19.81 4.38 1.29
CA ASP A 423 -19.72 4.90 -0.08
C ASP A 423 -21.08 5.32 -0.63
N LEU A 424 -22.09 4.47 -0.47
CA LEU A 424 -23.43 4.77 -0.95
C LEU A 424 -24.00 6.05 -0.32
N VAL A 425 -23.84 6.25 0.99
CA VAL A 425 -24.23 7.49 1.68
C VAL A 425 -23.42 8.69 1.19
N MET A 426 -22.11 8.55 0.98
CA MET A 426 -21.26 9.59 0.38
C MET A 426 -21.72 9.97 -1.04
N PHE A 427 -22.18 9.02 -1.84
CA PHE A 427 -22.72 9.29 -3.17
C PHE A 427 -24.05 10.06 -3.08
N GLY A 428 -24.94 9.64 -2.19
CA GLY A 428 -26.25 10.28 -1.96
C GLY A 428 -26.17 11.63 -1.22
N SER A 429 -24.97 12.07 -0.83
CA SER A 429 -24.72 13.36 -0.17
C SER A 429 -23.93 14.34 -1.02
N THR A 430 -23.54 13.96 -2.24
CA THR A 430 -22.76 14.83 -3.14
C THR A 430 -23.71 15.64 -4.01
N ASP A 431 -23.75 16.96 -3.82
CA ASP A 431 -24.49 17.91 -4.66
C ASP A 431 -23.64 18.41 -5.84
N GLU A 432 -24.19 19.30 -6.67
CA GLU A 432 -23.50 19.95 -7.80
C GLU A 432 -22.15 20.59 -7.39
N ASP A 433 -22.09 21.25 -6.23
CA ASP A 433 -20.87 21.87 -5.70
C ASP A 433 -19.81 20.82 -5.30
N GLY A 434 -20.24 19.61 -4.91
CA GLY A 434 -19.39 18.48 -4.53
C GLY A 434 -18.66 17.79 -5.68
N TYR A 435 -19.07 17.99 -6.93
CA TYR A 435 -18.46 17.38 -8.13
C TYR A 435 -17.36 18.25 -8.78
N ASN A 436 -16.76 19.19 -8.04
CA ASN A 436 -15.77 20.13 -8.56
C ASN A 436 -14.43 19.47 -8.95
N ALA A 437 -14.12 19.46 -10.24
CA ALA A 437 -12.92 18.81 -10.82
C ALA A 437 -11.56 19.44 -10.44
N ALA A 438 -11.52 20.61 -9.79
CA ALA A 438 -10.26 21.30 -9.48
C ALA A 438 -9.28 20.49 -8.58
N ALA A 439 -9.77 19.50 -7.83
CA ALA A 439 -8.90 18.58 -7.08
C ALA A 439 -8.27 17.50 -7.98
N ILE A 440 -8.96 17.11 -9.05
CA ILE A 440 -8.54 16.04 -9.98
C ILE A 440 -7.43 16.54 -10.92
N GLU A 441 -7.45 17.81 -11.34
CA GLU A 441 -6.42 18.37 -12.24
C GLU A 441 -4.98 18.16 -11.73
N GLU A 442 -4.78 18.22 -10.41
CA GLU A 442 -3.46 18.08 -9.77
C GLU A 442 -3.05 16.61 -9.50
N MET A 443 -3.94 15.64 -9.73
CA MET A 443 -3.57 14.22 -9.69
C MET A 443 -2.77 13.84 -10.93
N GLU A 444 -1.67 13.11 -10.74
CA GLU A 444 -0.96 12.45 -11.83
C GLU A 444 -1.65 11.15 -12.25
N THR A 445 -1.40 10.71 -13.49
CA THR A 445 -1.92 9.46 -14.05
C THR A 445 -1.09 8.25 -13.57
N THR A 446 -1.73 7.11 -13.35
CA THR A 446 -1.09 5.84 -12.97
C THR A 446 -1.66 4.67 -13.77
N SER A 447 -0.81 3.75 -14.20
CA SER A 447 -1.23 2.51 -14.88
C SER A 447 -2.09 1.64 -13.97
N VAL A 448 -3.18 1.08 -14.52
CA VAL A 448 -4.00 0.09 -13.80
C VAL A 448 -3.21 -1.16 -13.41
N TYR A 449 -2.09 -1.47 -14.07
CA TYR A 449 -1.22 -2.62 -13.77
C TYR A 449 -0.06 -2.27 -12.82
N PHE A 450 -0.07 -1.07 -12.23
CA PHE A 450 1.02 -0.58 -11.42
C PHE A 450 1.31 -1.50 -10.21
N GLY A 451 2.58 -1.92 -10.07
CA GLY A 451 3.02 -2.84 -9.02
C GLY A 451 2.68 -4.32 -9.27
N VAL A 452 2.02 -4.67 -10.38
CA VAL A 452 1.67 -6.06 -10.71
C VAL A 452 2.73 -6.71 -11.59
N ASP A 453 3.27 -7.84 -11.18
CA ASP A 453 4.10 -8.69 -12.06
C ASP A 453 3.19 -9.43 -13.06
N ARG A 454 2.86 -8.78 -14.17
CA ARG A 454 1.99 -9.35 -15.21
C ARG A 454 2.52 -10.66 -15.81
N ALA A 455 3.81 -11.00 -15.63
CA ALA A 455 4.36 -12.27 -16.09
C ALA A 455 3.79 -13.48 -15.33
N ILE A 456 3.08 -13.28 -14.21
CA ILE A 456 2.31 -14.37 -13.57
C ILE A 456 1.04 -14.73 -14.36
N TYR A 457 0.54 -13.85 -15.23
CA TYR A 457 -0.62 -14.09 -16.09
C TYR A 457 -0.24 -14.52 -17.51
N GLU A 458 1.05 -14.37 -17.87
CA GLU A 458 1.58 -14.86 -19.14
C GLU A 458 1.48 -16.39 -19.23
N LYS A 459 1.06 -16.86 -20.41
CA LYS A 459 0.90 -18.29 -20.70
C LYS A 459 2.25 -19.02 -20.59
N GLY A 460 2.41 -19.81 -19.52
CA GLY A 460 3.63 -20.54 -19.22
C GLY A 460 4.61 -19.81 -18.28
N GLY A 461 4.30 -18.60 -17.82
CA GLY A 461 5.14 -17.85 -16.86
C GLY A 461 5.21 -18.49 -15.47
N VAL A 462 4.12 -19.16 -15.06
CA VAL A 462 3.98 -19.90 -13.78
C VAL A 462 3.80 -21.39 -14.04
N ALA A 463 4.35 -22.23 -13.16
CA ALA A 463 4.13 -23.66 -13.18
C ALA A 463 3.84 -24.24 -11.78
N LEU A 464 2.94 -25.24 -11.74
CA LEU A 464 2.58 -26.01 -10.55
C LEU A 464 3.32 -27.36 -10.55
N THR A 465 3.69 -27.89 -9.37
CA THR A 465 4.23 -29.26 -9.24
C THR A 465 3.10 -30.30 -9.23
N SER A 466 3.17 -31.49 -8.57
CA SER A 466 2.33 -32.66 -8.97
C SER A 466 1.53 -33.38 -7.89
N ASP A 467 0.47 -34.11 -8.28
CA ASP A 467 -0.61 -34.64 -7.43
C ASP A 467 -0.22 -35.46 -6.18
N ALA A 468 0.93 -36.15 -6.15
CA ALA A 468 1.40 -36.86 -4.95
C ALA A 468 2.10 -35.93 -3.93
N LEU A 469 2.49 -34.73 -4.36
CA LEU A 469 2.82 -33.59 -3.50
C LEU A 469 1.56 -32.77 -3.16
N ARG A 470 0.45 -32.93 -3.92
CA ARG A 470 -0.87 -32.29 -3.66
C ARG A 470 -1.82 -33.11 -2.76
N ASN A 471 -1.52 -34.38 -2.44
CA ASN A 471 -2.45 -35.28 -1.71
C ASN A 471 -2.20 -35.42 -0.20
N ASP A 472 -1.00 -35.10 0.29
CA ASP A 472 -0.63 -35.24 1.72
C ASP A 472 -1.03 -34.01 2.58
N VAL A 473 -1.81 -33.07 2.01
CA VAL A 473 -1.73 -31.63 2.34
C VAL A 473 -3.10 -30.93 2.40
N VAL A 474 -3.73 -30.81 3.58
CA VAL A 474 -4.97 -29.99 3.76
C VAL A 474 -5.07 -29.36 5.18
N VAL A 475 -5.42 -28.05 5.24
CA VAL A 475 -5.68 -27.16 6.42
C VAL A 475 -4.46 -26.36 6.94
N GLU A 476 -4.39 -25.01 7.05
CA GLU A 476 -5.07 -23.79 6.47
C GLU A 476 -4.15 -22.52 6.76
N PRO A 477 -4.49 -21.24 6.39
CA PRO A 477 -3.53 -20.11 6.25
C PRO A 477 -3.56 -18.96 7.30
N THR A 478 -2.60 -18.02 7.22
CA THR A 478 -2.50 -16.72 7.97
C THR A 478 -1.81 -15.62 7.08
N PRO A 479 -1.65 -14.31 7.46
CA PRO A 479 -2.52 -13.26 6.91
C PRO A 479 -1.84 -11.97 6.36
N GLU A 480 -0.54 -11.94 6.08
CA GLU A 480 0.22 -10.68 5.85
C GLU A 480 0.42 -10.29 4.36
N GLN A 481 -0.65 -9.77 3.73
CA GLN A 481 -0.58 -9.15 2.38
C GLN A 481 -1.07 -7.69 2.32
N SER A 482 -1.28 -7.00 3.45
CA SER A 482 -1.96 -5.69 3.43
C SER A 482 -1.08 -4.47 3.09
N MET A 483 0.25 -4.54 3.27
CA MET A 483 1.05 -3.31 3.43
C MET A 483 1.35 -2.50 2.16
N ALA A 484 1.10 -3.04 0.96
CA ALA A 484 1.14 -2.27 -0.30
C ALA A 484 -0.27 -1.84 -0.79
N LEU A 485 -1.33 -2.31 -0.11
CA LEU A 485 -2.72 -2.12 -0.51
C LEU A 485 -3.32 -0.83 0.08
N HIS A 486 -2.92 -0.44 1.29
CA HIS A 486 -3.43 0.73 2.03
C HIS A 486 -3.15 2.11 1.37
N ILE A 487 -2.29 2.15 0.35
CA ILE A 487 -1.82 3.40 -0.26
C ILE A 487 -2.89 4.06 -1.15
N TRP A 488 -3.70 3.24 -1.82
CA TRP A 488 -4.73 3.72 -2.75
C TRP A 488 -6.15 3.72 -2.17
N SER A 489 -6.43 2.92 -1.12
CA SER A 489 -7.66 3.07 -0.32
C SER A 489 -7.72 4.47 0.30
N GLY A 490 -6.60 4.99 0.82
CA GLY A 490 -6.49 6.37 1.30
C GLY A 490 -6.73 7.44 0.22
N ILE A 491 -6.40 7.16 -1.06
CA ILE A 491 -6.68 8.08 -2.18
C ILE A 491 -8.15 7.99 -2.62
N ALA A 492 -8.74 6.79 -2.67
CA ALA A 492 -10.15 6.59 -2.97
C ALA A 492 -11.04 7.26 -1.91
N ALA A 493 -10.78 7.01 -0.63
CA ALA A 493 -11.44 7.67 0.49
C ALA A 493 -11.16 9.18 0.49
N GLY A 494 -9.93 9.61 0.18
CA GLY A 494 -9.55 11.01 0.02
C GLY A 494 -10.32 11.75 -1.09
N LEU A 495 -10.69 11.08 -2.18
CA LEU A 495 -11.48 11.63 -3.28
C LEU A 495 -12.98 11.64 -3.00
N ALA A 496 -13.51 10.62 -2.31
CA ALA A 496 -14.86 10.68 -1.74
C ALA A 496 -14.99 11.89 -0.79
N LEU A 497 -13.94 12.13 0.01
CA LEU A 497 -13.83 13.28 0.92
C LEU A 497 -13.45 14.60 0.27
N ALA A 498 -12.95 14.64 -0.96
CA ALA A 498 -12.70 15.90 -1.64
C ALA A 498 -14.03 16.62 -1.95
N GLY A 499 -15.04 15.86 -2.39
CA GLY A 499 -16.41 16.35 -2.55
C GLY A 499 -17.07 16.69 -1.21
N ALA A 500 -17.06 15.76 -0.25
CA ALA A 500 -17.63 16.02 1.08
C ALA A 500 -16.86 17.11 1.86
N GLY A 501 -15.57 17.34 1.59
CA GLY A 501 -14.68 18.23 2.32
C GLY A 501 -15.03 19.72 2.17
N VAL A 502 -15.67 20.09 1.07
CA VAL A 502 -16.27 21.43 0.91
C VAL A 502 -17.44 21.61 1.88
N PHE A 503 -18.18 20.54 2.18
CA PHE A 503 -19.30 20.50 3.12
C PHE A 503 -18.82 20.36 4.57
N ILE A 504 -17.97 19.37 4.91
CA ILE A 504 -17.35 19.16 6.23
C ILE A 504 -16.60 20.43 6.66
N GLY A 505 -15.76 20.99 5.78
CA GLY A 505 -14.98 22.20 6.03
C GLY A 505 -15.83 23.47 6.17
N SER A 506 -17.10 23.44 5.78
CA SER A 506 -18.08 24.52 5.99
C SER A 506 -18.91 24.26 7.26
N TRP A 507 -19.46 23.05 7.42
CA TRP A 507 -20.38 22.65 8.48
C TRP A 507 -19.69 22.44 9.83
N VAL A 508 -18.61 21.64 9.87
CA VAL A 508 -17.83 21.40 11.09
C VAL A 508 -17.18 22.70 11.56
N VAL A 509 -16.70 23.55 10.65
CA VAL A 509 -16.19 24.88 11.01
C VAL A 509 -17.29 25.76 11.57
N LYS A 510 -18.49 25.80 10.97
CA LYS A 510 -19.61 26.63 11.44
C LYS A 510 -20.13 26.21 12.82
N ASN A 511 -20.24 24.91 13.09
CA ASN A 511 -20.69 24.38 14.39
C ASN A 511 -19.57 24.34 15.46
N SER A 512 -18.31 24.16 15.07
CA SER A 512 -17.17 24.16 16.00
C SER A 512 -16.66 25.56 16.35
N ALA A 513 -16.79 26.54 15.43
CA ALA A 513 -16.32 27.90 15.65
C ALA A 513 -16.92 28.54 16.89
N ASP A 514 -18.24 28.40 17.13
CA ASP A 514 -18.88 28.96 18.33
C ASP A 514 -18.35 28.35 19.64
N LYS A 515 -18.01 27.05 19.63
CA LYS A 515 -17.43 26.33 20.78
C LYS A 515 -15.97 26.71 21.02
N ILE A 516 -15.20 26.93 19.95
CA ILE A 516 -13.80 27.39 19.99
C ILE A 516 -13.74 28.86 20.43
N VAL A 517 -14.54 29.74 19.82
CA VAL A 517 -14.62 31.18 20.11
C VAL A 517 -15.10 31.43 21.55
N SER A 518 -16.07 30.68 22.07
CA SER A 518 -16.51 30.81 23.47
C SER A 518 -15.44 30.35 24.48
N THR A 519 -14.73 29.25 24.20
CA THR A 519 -13.60 28.77 25.00
C THR A 519 -12.43 29.75 24.97
N TYR A 520 -12.14 30.32 23.80
CA TYR A 520 -11.10 31.32 23.60
C TYR A 520 -11.40 32.65 24.31
N ASN A 521 -12.61 33.19 24.15
CA ASN A 521 -13.07 34.40 24.83
C ASN A 521 -12.98 34.27 26.36
N THR A 522 -13.29 33.08 26.89
CA THR A 522 -13.11 32.77 28.32
C THR A 522 -11.64 32.81 28.73
N THR A 523 -10.74 32.30 27.89
CA THR A 523 -9.29 32.26 28.12
C THR A 523 -8.66 33.65 28.06
N VAL A 524 -8.98 34.46 27.04
CA VAL A 524 -8.54 35.86 26.90
C VAL A 524 -9.02 36.71 28.07
N LYS A 525 -10.25 36.53 28.54
CA LYS A 525 -10.79 37.21 29.73
C LYS A 525 -9.98 36.86 30.98
N ASN A 526 -9.74 35.58 31.25
CA ASN A 526 -8.96 35.12 32.40
C ASN A 526 -7.51 35.64 32.39
N LEU A 527 -6.88 35.72 31.20
CA LEU A 527 -5.54 36.27 31.04
C LEU A 527 -5.51 37.79 31.25
N THR A 528 -6.50 38.52 30.72
CA THR A 528 -6.69 39.97 30.95
C THR A 528 -6.85 40.30 32.44
N ASP A 529 -7.70 39.55 33.15
CA ASP A 529 -7.88 39.68 34.60
C ASP A 529 -6.61 39.33 35.39
N SER A 530 -5.77 38.43 34.89
CA SER A 530 -4.46 38.11 35.48
C SER A 530 -3.47 39.28 35.34
N ILE A 531 -3.36 39.85 34.13
CA ILE A 531 -2.52 41.02 33.82
C ILE A 531 -2.87 42.21 34.71
N ALA A 532 -4.15 42.56 34.83
CA ALA A 532 -4.62 43.67 35.67
C ALA A 532 -4.24 43.50 37.16
N ARG A 533 -4.29 42.26 37.68
CA ARG A 533 -3.86 41.94 39.06
C ARG A 533 -2.35 42.06 39.25
N GLN A 534 -1.55 41.76 38.23
CA GLN A 534 -0.10 41.94 38.27
C GLN A 534 0.29 43.44 38.20
N GLU A 535 -0.38 44.24 37.37
CA GLU A 535 -0.18 45.71 37.31
C GLU A 535 -0.48 46.39 38.66
N ALA A 536 -1.59 46.02 39.30
CA ALA A 536 -1.92 46.48 40.65
C ALA A 536 -0.86 46.08 41.70
N THR A 537 -0.17 44.95 41.49
CA THR A 537 0.94 44.50 42.35
C THR A 537 2.20 45.31 42.10
N VAL A 538 2.56 45.60 40.84
CA VAL A 538 3.68 46.48 40.49
C VAL A 538 3.48 47.90 41.03
N MET A 539 2.27 48.45 41.00
CA MET A 539 1.97 49.75 41.63
C MET A 539 2.23 49.77 43.14
N LYS A 540 1.82 48.71 43.85
CA LYS A 540 2.13 48.54 45.29
C LYS A 540 3.64 48.42 45.53
N MET A 541 4.35 47.66 44.69
CA MET A 541 5.81 47.51 44.80
C MET A 541 6.56 48.83 44.56
N ASN A 542 6.13 49.64 43.58
CA ASN A 542 6.67 50.98 43.35
C ASN A 542 6.49 51.92 44.56
N THR A 543 5.34 51.83 45.24
CA THR A 543 5.10 52.58 46.48
C THR A 543 6.06 52.17 47.61
N VAL A 544 6.39 50.87 47.70
CA VAL A 544 7.40 50.36 48.65
C VAL A 544 8.82 50.81 48.26
N LEU A 545 9.17 50.78 46.97
CA LEU A 545 10.45 51.28 46.46
C LEU A 545 10.67 52.75 46.83
N ALA A 546 9.68 53.61 46.60
CA ALA A 546 9.77 55.03 46.94
C ALA A 546 10.09 55.25 48.44
N ARG A 547 9.45 54.48 49.33
CA ARG A 547 9.73 54.51 50.78
C ARG A 547 11.13 54.01 51.16
N TYR A 548 11.71 53.07 50.40
CA TYR A 548 13.09 52.64 50.61
C TYR A 548 14.10 53.69 50.14
N GLN A 549 13.81 54.37 49.03
CA GLN A 549 14.63 55.48 48.52
C GLN A 549 14.61 56.68 49.47
N GLU A 550 13.43 57.09 49.93
CA GLU A 550 13.24 58.17 50.92
C GLU A 550 14.02 57.92 52.22
N LYS A 551 14.08 56.66 52.68
CA LYS A 551 14.82 56.25 53.89
C LYS A 551 16.32 55.99 53.64
N GLY A 552 16.84 56.27 52.45
CA GLY A 552 18.25 56.05 52.11
C GLY A 552 18.69 54.57 52.06
N LEU A 553 17.75 53.62 52.00
CA LEU A 553 18.00 52.18 52.00
C LEU A 553 18.38 51.68 50.59
N THR A 554 19.51 52.17 50.08
CA THR A 554 19.92 52.06 48.67
C THR A 554 19.97 50.63 48.13
N GLU A 555 20.46 49.64 48.90
CA GLU A 555 20.53 48.24 48.42
C GLU A 555 19.17 47.53 48.41
N LEU A 556 18.28 47.84 49.37
CA LEU A 556 16.89 47.36 49.35
C LEU A 556 16.10 48.02 48.23
N ALA A 557 16.32 49.31 47.99
CA ALA A 557 15.76 50.03 46.84
C ALA A 557 16.22 49.40 45.52
N LYS A 558 17.54 49.22 45.28
CA LYS A 558 18.07 48.54 44.08
C LYS A 558 17.44 47.16 43.86
N THR A 559 17.34 46.36 44.91
CA THR A 559 16.72 45.02 44.85
C THR A 559 15.24 45.12 44.47
N GLN A 560 14.50 46.04 45.08
CA GLN A 560 13.08 46.25 44.79
C GLN A 560 12.85 46.80 43.38
N THR A 561 13.68 47.73 42.88
CA THR A 561 13.67 48.19 41.49
C THR A 561 13.88 47.03 40.52
N LYS A 562 14.83 46.13 40.79
CA LYS A 562 15.08 44.95 39.94
C LYS A 562 13.87 44.02 39.89
N ASN A 563 13.21 43.80 41.03
CA ASN A 563 12.00 42.98 41.10
C ASN A 563 10.84 43.65 40.33
N ILE A 564 10.62 44.95 40.53
CA ILE A 564 9.63 45.75 39.79
C ILE A 564 9.87 45.66 38.28
N ASN A 565 11.09 45.91 37.82
CA ASN A 565 11.41 45.84 36.40
C ASN A 565 11.14 44.44 35.82
N SER A 566 11.44 43.37 36.57
CA SER A 566 11.12 42.00 36.15
C SER A 566 9.62 41.79 35.98
N TYR A 567 8.78 42.21 36.94
CA TYR A 567 7.33 42.09 36.84
C TYR A 567 6.75 42.96 35.72
N THR A 568 7.22 44.20 35.57
CA THR A 568 6.81 45.10 34.47
C THR A 568 7.13 44.50 33.10
N THR A 569 8.29 43.84 32.93
CA THR A 569 8.61 43.12 31.70
C THR A 569 7.69 41.92 31.47
N SER A 570 7.41 41.11 32.49
CA SER A 570 6.48 39.98 32.36
C SER A 570 5.05 40.42 31.99
N ILE A 571 4.55 41.48 32.62
CA ILE A 571 3.24 42.10 32.30
C ILE A 571 3.21 42.57 30.85
N LYS A 572 4.25 43.29 30.41
CA LYS A 572 4.32 43.81 29.05
C LYS A 572 4.35 42.69 28.01
N ASN A 573 5.13 41.63 28.24
CA ASN A 573 5.18 40.48 27.35
C ASN A 573 3.79 39.81 27.25
N ALA A 574 3.12 39.57 28.39
CA ALA A 574 1.76 39.02 28.41
C ALA A 574 0.72 39.93 27.71
N GLN A 575 0.88 41.26 27.79
CA GLN A 575 0.04 42.22 27.06
C GLN A 575 0.30 42.22 25.55
N ASP A 576 1.54 42.03 25.12
CA ASP A 576 1.89 41.98 23.70
C ASP A 576 1.55 40.59 23.09
N GLU A 577 1.61 39.51 23.87
CA GLU A 577 1.02 38.19 23.57
C GLU A 577 -0.51 38.29 23.42
N LEU A 578 -1.21 38.89 24.39
CA LEU A 578 -2.67 39.09 24.35
C LEU A 578 -3.12 39.89 23.11
N LYS A 579 -2.34 40.90 22.70
CA LYS A 579 -2.59 41.67 21.45
C LYS A 579 -2.31 40.89 20.18
N THR A 580 -1.46 39.87 20.25
CA THR A 580 -1.15 38.98 19.12
C THR A 580 -2.30 37.99 18.98
N MET A 581 -2.59 37.26 20.06
CA MET A 581 -3.78 36.43 20.24
C MET A 581 -5.10 37.12 19.81
N SER A 582 -5.32 38.38 20.21
CA SER A 582 -6.52 39.13 19.82
C SER A 582 -6.58 39.45 18.33
N LYS A 583 -5.43 39.61 17.65
CA LYS A 583 -5.36 39.79 16.19
C LYS A 583 -5.52 38.47 15.46
N ASP A 584 -4.99 37.39 16.02
CA ASP A 584 -5.10 36.05 15.44
C ASP A 584 -6.57 35.60 15.43
N VAL A 585 -7.37 35.93 16.46
CA VAL A 585 -8.83 35.72 16.42
C VAL A 585 -9.57 36.73 15.54
N GLU A 586 -9.12 37.98 15.44
CA GLU A 586 -9.64 38.91 14.43
C GLU A 586 -9.22 38.52 13.00
N TYR A 587 -8.29 37.58 12.84
CA TYR A 587 -7.85 37.01 11.56
C TYR A 587 -8.62 35.71 11.26
N ILE A 588 -8.76 34.80 12.24
CA ILE A 588 -9.61 33.60 12.15
C ILE A 588 -11.06 33.99 11.87
N GLY A 589 -11.60 34.99 12.57
CA GLY A 589 -12.95 35.54 12.30
C GLY A 589 -13.08 36.36 11.01
N ARG A 590 -11.99 36.51 10.23
CA ARG A 590 -11.98 37.08 8.88
C ARG A 590 -11.48 36.09 7.81
N MET A 591 -11.10 34.88 8.20
CA MET A 591 -10.87 33.78 7.28
C MET A 591 -12.21 33.08 7.04
N GLU A 592 -12.90 33.52 5.99
CA GLU A 592 -13.77 32.61 5.28
C GLU A 592 -12.95 31.36 4.90
N SER A 593 -13.52 30.19 5.17
CA SER A 593 -12.94 28.86 4.98
C SER A 593 -12.37 28.66 3.58
N ARG A 594 -11.20 27.98 3.46
CA ARG A 594 -10.86 26.95 2.44
C ARG A 594 -9.37 26.57 2.33
N SER A 595 -8.39 27.39 2.74
CA SER A 595 -7.03 27.28 2.15
C SER A 595 -5.97 26.38 2.80
N SER A 596 -5.88 26.18 4.12
CA SER A 596 -4.70 25.50 4.71
C SER A 596 -4.77 23.97 4.66
N PHE A 597 -5.93 23.39 4.95
CA PHE A 597 -6.12 21.93 4.92
C PHE A 597 -5.99 21.37 3.49
N CYS A 598 -6.68 21.99 2.53
CA CYS A 598 -6.65 21.59 1.13
C CYS A 598 -5.26 21.77 0.49
N ASN A 599 -4.50 22.81 0.85
CA ASN A 599 -3.13 22.98 0.32
C ASN A 599 -2.17 21.88 0.83
N ASN A 600 -2.31 21.42 2.07
CA ASN A 600 -1.44 20.38 2.61
C ASN A 600 -1.72 19.01 1.96
N MET A 601 -2.99 18.67 1.69
CA MET A 601 -3.32 17.45 0.94
C MET A 601 -2.82 17.49 -0.52
N ARG A 602 -2.98 18.63 -1.21
CA ARG A 602 -2.53 18.80 -2.60
C ARG A 602 -1.01 18.63 -2.77
N ILE A 603 -0.22 19.15 -1.82
CA ILE A 603 1.25 19.02 -1.86
C ILE A 603 1.69 17.56 -1.63
N GLY A 604 0.99 16.80 -0.78
CA GLY A 604 1.30 15.38 -0.55
C GLY A 604 1.07 14.50 -1.78
N ALA A 605 -0.02 14.73 -2.52
CA ALA A 605 -0.35 13.94 -3.70
C ALA A 605 0.63 14.14 -4.88
N ALA A 606 1.07 15.38 -5.11
CA ALA A 606 1.94 15.73 -6.24
C ALA A 606 3.41 15.29 -6.07
N VAL A 607 3.87 15.01 -4.84
CA VAL A 607 5.23 14.47 -4.60
C VAL A 607 5.28 12.95 -4.83
N PHE A 608 4.17 12.27 -4.60
CA PHE A 608 4.10 10.80 -4.59
C PHE A 608 4.30 10.17 -5.98
N THR A 609 3.68 10.71 -7.03
CA THR A 609 3.60 10.01 -8.32
C THR A 609 4.83 10.21 -9.22
N VAL A 610 5.52 11.37 -9.13
CA VAL A 610 6.79 11.65 -9.82
C VAL A 610 7.85 10.57 -9.55
N VAL A 611 7.88 10.04 -8.32
CA VAL A 611 8.89 9.06 -7.87
C VAL A 611 8.75 7.72 -8.58
N MET A 612 7.52 7.24 -8.78
CA MET A 612 7.28 5.86 -9.22
C MET A 612 7.40 5.66 -10.74
N VAL A 613 7.24 6.71 -11.54
CA VAL A 613 7.37 6.65 -13.01
C VAL A 613 8.82 6.43 -13.46
N ALA A 614 9.81 6.90 -12.69
CA ALA A 614 11.22 6.84 -13.06
C ALA A 614 11.82 5.41 -12.99
N VAL A 615 11.34 4.58 -12.05
CA VAL A 615 11.93 3.25 -11.76
C VAL A 615 11.58 2.22 -12.83
N THR A 616 10.34 2.24 -13.34
CA THR A 616 9.80 1.20 -14.23
C THR A 616 10.37 1.27 -15.66
N ALA A 617 10.66 2.47 -16.17
CA ALA A 617 11.06 2.68 -17.56
C ALA A 617 12.46 2.13 -17.91
N VAL A 618 13.36 2.02 -16.92
CA VAL A 618 14.75 1.57 -17.13
C VAL A 618 14.85 0.06 -17.37
N LEU A 619 13.96 -0.72 -16.74
CA LEU A 619 14.04 -2.18 -16.72
C LEU A 619 13.64 -2.80 -18.08
N LEU A 620 12.55 -2.32 -18.68
CA LEU A 620 11.99 -2.90 -19.92
C LEU A 620 12.89 -2.70 -21.16
N TYR A 621 13.63 -1.60 -21.24
CA TYR A 621 14.56 -1.34 -22.36
C TYR A 621 15.73 -2.34 -22.39
N MET A 622 16.01 -3.06 -21.30
CA MET A 622 17.16 -3.97 -21.16
C MET A 622 16.88 -5.45 -21.39
N ASP A 623 15.70 -5.84 -21.93
CA ASP A 623 15.40 -7.25 -22.30
C ASP A 623 15.18 -7.51 -23.81
N TYR A 624 14.49 -6.64 -24.56
CA TYR A 624 14.04 -6.90 -25.95
C TYR A 624 15.06 -7.25 -27.09
N LYS A 625 16.23 -6.61 -27.17
CA LYS A 625 17.10 -6.48 -28.39
C LYS A 625 18.02 -7.66 -28.68
N GLN A 626 18.36 -8.46 -27.67
CA GLN A 626 19.31 -9.58 -27.82
C GLN A 626 18.69 -10.87 -27.26
N MET A 627 17.35 -10.88 -27.24
CA MET A 627 16.52 -12.08 -27.31
C MET A 627 16.14 -12.41 -28.77
N LYS A 628 17.08 -12.33 -29.73
CA LYS A 628 16.73 -12.41 -31.16
C LYS A 628 17.73 -13.12 -32.11
N ASP A 629 18.97 -13.37 -31.69
CA ASP A 629 20.09 -13.42 -32.65
C ASP A 629 20.83 -14.76 -32.83
N TYR A 630 20.59 -15.84 -32.05
CA TYR A 630 21.56 -16.97 -32.14
C TYR A 630 21.09 -18.43 -31.98
N TYR A 631 20.21 -18.82 -31.04
CA TYR A 631 20.19 -20.25 -30.65
C TYR A 631 19.03 -21.11 -31.18
N HIS A 632 19.40 -22.27 -31.71
CA HIS A 632 18.50 -23.37 -32.07
C HIS A 632 18.73 -24.57 -31.15
N VAL A 633 18.11 -24.56 -29.98
CA VAL A 633 17.87 -25.74 -29.12
C VAL A 633 16.35 -25.93 -29.05
N GLU A 634 15.86 -27.13 -28.74
CA GLU A 634 14.44 -27.27 -28.38
C GLU A 634 14.24 -26.73 -26.98
N PHE A 635 13.77 -25.49 -26.89
CA PHE A 635 13.61 -24.78 -25.63
C PHE A 635 12.30 -25.16 -24.97
N THR A 636 12.41 -25.81 -23.82
CA THR A 636 11.33 -25.78 -22.83
C THR A 636 11.50 -24.49 -22.02
N PRO A 637 10.50 -23.58 -22.01
CA PRO A 637 10.59 -22.34 -21.24
C PRO A 637 10.89 -22.62 -19.78
N GLN A 638 11.72 -21.77 -19.17
CA GLN A 638 11.93 -21.76 -17.73
C GLN A 638 10.79 -20.93 -17.11
N PRO A 639 9.87 -21.52 -16.32
CA PRO A 639 8.89 -20.73 -15.59
C PRO A 639 9.63 -19.74 -14.69
N ARG A 640 9.24 -18.46 -14.68
CA ARG A 640 9.85 -17.48 -13.76
C ARG A 640 9.57 -17.85 -12.31
N TYR A 641 8.40 -18.46 -12.09
CA TYR A 641 7.92 -18.92 -10.80
C TYR A 641 7.51 -20.39 -10.84
N ILE A 642 7.97 -21.14 -9.84
CA ILE A 642 7.45 -22.48 -9.53
C ILE A 642 6.75 -22.42 -8.18
N ILE A 643 5.52 -22.90 -8.13
CA ILE A 643 4.77 -23.10 -6.90
C ILE A 643 4.92 -24.57 -6.51
N GLU A 644 5.55 -24.83 -5.35
CA GLU A 644 5.62 -26.17 -4.79
C GLU A 644 4.41 -26.44 -3.91
N GLU A 645 3.43 -27.21 -4.39
CA GLU A 645 2.16 -27.48 -3.67
C GLU A 645 2.32 -28.36 -2.40
N LYS A 646 3.56 -28.74 -2.06
CA LYS A 646 3.89 -29.58 -0.91
C LYS A 646 3.85 -28.79 0.40
N ASP A 647 3.21 -29.33 1.43
CA ASP A 647 3.21 -28.77 2.78
C ASP A 647 4.63 -28.48 3.31
N LEU A 648 4.75 -27.34 3.97
CA LEU A 648 5.94 -26.98 4.73
C LEU A 648 5.83 -27.49 6.16
N VAL A 649 6.90 -28.14 6.62
CA VAL A 649 7.01 -28.67 7.99
C VAL A 649 7.95 -27.76 8.77
N ALA A 650 7.39 -26.71 9.38
CA ALA A 650 8.14 -25.73 10.17
C ALA A 650 8.19 -26.11 11.66
N ARG A 651 8.96 -25.34 12.45
CA ARG A 651 8.88 -25.36 13.91
C ARG A 651 8.52 -23.98 14.41
N ASN A 652 7.49 -23.90 15.26
CA ASN A 652 7.09 -22.66 15.91
C ASN A 652 8.07 -22.28 17.05
N GLU A 653 7.80 -21.15 17.73
CA GLU A 653 8.66 -20.63 18.82
C GLU A 653 8.79 -21.58 20.03
N SER A 654 7.79 -22.45 20.29
CA SER A 654 7.87 -23.50 21.30
C SER A 654 8.67 -24.74 20.85
N GLY A 655 9.12 -24.78 19.59
CA GLY A 655 9.89 -25.87 18.99
C GLY A 655 9.05 -27.05 18.49
N GLU A 656 7.72 -26.91 18.51
CA GLU A 656 6.74 -27.88 18.03
C GLU A 656 6.63 -27.84 16.51
N THR A 657 6.39 -28.99 15.89
CA THR A 657 6.25 -29.09 14.45
C THR A 657 4.86 -28.65 14.01
N VAL A 658 4.79 -27.64 13.14
CA VAL A 658 3.57 -27.16 12.49
C VAL A 658 3.61 -27.49 11.00
N ILE A 659 2.47 -27.90 10.47
CA ILE A 659 2.26 -28.15 9.04
C ILE A 659 1.61 -26.87 8.47
N LEU A 660 2.19 -26.33 7.41
CA LEU A 660 1.77 -25.08 6.78
C LEU A 660 1.50 -25.32 5.29
N LYS A 661 0.23 -25.08 4.90
CA LYS A 661 -0.24 -25.13 3.53
C LYS A 661 0.60 -24.22 2.64
N ASN A 662 1.32 -24.79 1.68
CA ASN A 662 2.22 -24.03 0.83
C ASN A 662 1.47 -23.36 -0.34
N GLN A 663 0.74 -22.30 -0.02
CA GLN A 663 0.02 -21.48 -1.00
C GLN A 663 0.76 -20.18 -1.36
N SER A 664 1.90 -19.90 -0.73
CA SER A 664 2.60 -18.60 -0.82
C SER A 664 4.08 -18.66 -1.21
N ALA A 665 4.72 -19.84 -1.24
CA ALA A 665 6.15 -19.92 -1.59
C ALA A 665 6.38 -19.95 -3.10
N TYR A 666 6.40 -18.77 -3.71
CA TYR A 666 6.87 -18.57 -5.07
C TYR A 666 8.39 -18.75 -5.12
N TYR A 667 8.85 -19.93 -5.54
CA TYR A 667 10.24 -20.12 -5.89
C TYR A 667 10.54 -19.30 -7.14
N LYS A 668 11.28 -18.20 -6.97
CA LYS A 668 11.71 -17.31 -8.06
C LYS A 668 12.97 -17.87 -8.70
N ILE A 669 13.02 -17.85 -10.03
CA ILE A 669 14.21 -18.25 -10.78
C ILE A 669 15.42 -17.43 -10.32
N VAL A 670 16.53 -18.11 -10.01
CA VAL A 670 17.79 -17.42 -9.72
C VAL A 670 18.32 -16.86 -11.03
N GLU A 671 18.55 -15.56 -11.09
CA GLU A 671 19.11 -14.96 -12.29
C GLU A 671 20.58 -15.34 -12.48
N CYS A 672 21.05 -15.24 -13.70
CA CYS A 672 22.45 -15.36 -14.04
C CYS A 672 23.04 -14.03 -14.55
N ASN A 673 24.35 -14.00 -14.71
CA ASN A 673 25.08 -12.87 -15.30
C ASN A 673 24.88 -12.72 -16.81
N ARG A 674 24.08 -13.60 -17.45
CA ARG A 674 23.72 -13.52 -18.85
C ARG A 674 22.93 -12.25 -19.09
N LYS A 675 23.48 -11.38 -19.92
CA LYS A 675 22.78 -10.20 -20.40
C LYS A 675 22.14 -10.53 -21.72
N LYS A 676 21.17 -9.69 -22.06
CA LYS A 676 20.91 -9.30 -23.44
C LYS A 676 22.25 -9.15 -24.17
N GLY A 677 22.54 -10.10 -25.06
CA GLY A 677 23.74 -10.14 -25.92
C GLY A 677 24.44 -11.48 -25.93
N ASP A 678 24.24 -12.24 -24.88
CA ASP A 678 25.03 -13.41 -24.57
C ASP A 678 24.37 -14.70 -25.10
N GLU A 679 25.12 -15.80 -24.98
CA GLU A 679 24.68 -17.14 -25.38
C GLU A 679 23.34 -17.50 -24.70
N TYR A 680 22.31 -17.83 -25.48
CA TYR A 680 20.93 -18.16 -25.07
C TYR A 680 20.03 -17.04 -24.51
N PHE A 681 20.40 -15.76 -24.72
CA PHE A 681 19.57 -14.56 -24.47
C PHE A 681 18.07 -14.82 -24.74
N ASP A 682 17.79 -15.10 -26.02
CA ASP A 682 16.52 -15.35 -26.71
C ASP A 682 15.46 -16.17 -26.00
N VAL A 683 15.85 -17.06 -25.09
CA VAL A 683 14.91 -18.09 -24.61
C VAL A 683 15.08 -18.45 -23.15
N LEU A 684 16.22 -18.14 -22.55
CA LEU A 684 16.42 -18.24 -21.11
C LEU A 684 16.28 -16.88 -20.43
N GLY A 685 16.44 -15.77 -21.18
CA GLY A 685 16.55 -14.44 -20.59
C GLY A 685 17.68 -14.41 -19.54
N THR A 686 17.39 -13.80 -18.40
CA THR A 686 18.26 -13.83 -17.21
C THR A 686 18.25 -15.19 -16.48
N GLY A 687 17.40 -16.15 -16.87
CA GLY A 687 17.26 -17.45 -16.20
C GLY A 687 18.52 -18.32 -16.26
N ASN A 688 18.94 -18.89 -15.13
CA ASN A 688 20.17 -19.67 -15.06
C ASN A 688 20.04 -21.06 -15.71
N ASP A 689 21.16 -21.60 -16.20
CA ASP A 689 21.35 -23.05 -16.34
C ASP A 689 22.59 -23.49 -15.55
N MET A 690 22.38 -24.35 -14.56
CA MET A 690 23.44 -24.92 -13.72
C MET A 690 24.35 -25.89 -14.50
N ASN A 691 23.97 -26.33 -15.71
CA ASN A 691 24.86 -27.05 -16.61
C ASN A 691 25.74 -26.13 -17.47
N GLY A 692 25.57 -24.81 -17.39
CA GLY A 692 26.39 -23.83 -18.10
C GLY A 692 26.12 -23.76 -19.60
N ASP A 693 24.88 -23.94 -20.03
CA ASP A 693 24.43 -23.85 -21.43
C ASP A 693 24.99 -24.97 -22.34
N VAL A 694 25.66 -25.96 -21.73
CA VAL A 694 26.28 -27.11 -22.41
C VAL A 694 25.70 -28.46 -21.99
N GLY A 695 24.63 -28.48 -21.19
CA GLY A 695 23.96 -29.71 -20.72
C GLY A 695 23.10 -30.45 -21.77
N GLN A 696 22.50 -31.57 -21.38
CA GLN A 696 21.49 -32.30 -22.16
C GLN A 696 20.08 -31.69 -22.06
N GLN A 697 19.88 -30.79 -21.09
CA GLN A 697 18.66 -30.07 -20.74
C GLN A 697 19.01 -28.98 -19.71
N TRP A 698 18.16 -27.97 -19.56
CA TRP A 698 18.35 -26.92 -18.57
C TRP A 698 18.08 -27.44 -17.16
N LEU A 699 19.02 -27.19 -16.25
CA LEU A 699 18.91 -27.44 -14.82
C LEU A 699 18.83 -26.09 -14.10
N THR A 700 17.61 -25.63 -13.84
CA THR A 700 17.35 -24.26 -13.38
C THR A 700 17.31 -24.22 -11.86
N LEU A 701 18.13 -23.34 -11.26
CA LEU A 701 18.10 -22.99 -9.84
C LEU A 701 17.01 -21.94 -9.54
N TYR A 702 16.33 -22.12 -8.41
CA TYR A 702 15.36 -21.20 -7.85
C TYR A 702 15.70 -20.93 -6.38
N SER A 703 15.32 -19.76 -5.90
CA SER A 703 15.44 -19.36 -4.49
C SER A 703 14.09 -18.94 -3.93
N VAL A 704 13.92 -19.04 -2.62
CA VAL A 704 12.71 -18.56 -1.97
C VAL A 704 12.99 -18.00 -0.56
N LYS A 705 12.37 -16.87 -0.27
CA LYS A 705 12.20 -16.34 1.09
C LYS A 705 10.86 -16.86 1.62
N LYS A 706 10.84 -17.36 2.86
CA LYS A 706 9.63 -17.81 3.57
C LYS A 706 9.73 -17.33 5.01
N ASP A 707 8.89 -16.40 5.44
CA ASP A 707 9.05 -15.70 6.73
C ASP A 707 9.04 -16.64 7.96
N LEU A 708 8.38 -17.79 7.82
CA LEU A 708 8.31 -18.85 8.86
C LEU A 708 9.44 -19.89 8.80
N MET A 709 10.37 -19.80 7.85
CA MET A 709 11.54 -20.68 7.78
C MET A 709 12.81 -19.98 8.25
N SER A 710 13.72 -20.75 8.84
CA SER A 710 14.99 -20.21 9.30
C SER A 710 15.89 -19.83 8.11
N PRO A 711 16.54 -18.66 8.14
CA PRO A 711 17.34 -18.15 7.04
C PRO A 711 18.59 -19.00 6.80
N ILE A 712 19.07 -19.03 5.56
CA ILE A 712 20.35 -19.69 5.23
C ILE A 712 21.50 -18.86 5.79
N LEU A 713 22.35 -19.46 6.63
CA LEU A 713 23.55 -18.82 7.16
C LEU A 713 24.59 -18.66 6.04
N ALA A 714 25.07 -17.44 5.80
CA ALA A 714 26.04 -17.14 4.74
C ALA A 714 27.35 -17.94 4.89
N SER A 715 27.84 -18.05 6.12
CA SER A 715 29.04 -18.81 6.50
C SER A 715 28.92 -20.33 6.32
N SER A 716 27.71 -20.84 5.99
CA SER A 716 27.44 -22.26 5.87
C SER A 716 27.50 -22.80 4.43
N LEU A 717 27.65 -21.99 3.38
CA LEU A 717 27.71 -22.56 2.03
C LEU A 717 28.96 -23.45 1.86
N LYS A 718 28.77 -24.74 1.58
CA LYS A 718 29.87 -25.70 1.41
C LYS A 718 29.69 -26.56 0.16
N VAL A 719 30.66 -26.48 -0.75
CA VAL A 719 30.73 -27.36 -1.93
C VAL A 719 31.49 -28.64 -1.62
N VAL A 720 30.96 -29.78 -2.09
CA VAL A 720 31.61 -31.09 -2.04
C VAL A 720 31.78 -31.62 -3.46
N VAL A 721 33.01 -31.91 -3.86
CA VAL A 721 33.35 -32.37 -5.22
C VAL A 721 33.93 -33.79 -5.18
N GLY A 722 33.37 -34.70 -5.97
CA GLY A 722 33.80 -36.09 -6.11
C GLY A 722 33.47 -36.97 -4.90
N SER A 723 32.52 -36.58 -4.06
CA SER A 723 32.04 -37.36 -2.93
C SER A 723 30.56 -37.14 -2.70
N ASN A 724 29.85 -38.20 -2.33
CA ASN A 724 28.42 -38.16 -2.00
C ASN A 724 28.18 -38.14 -0.47
N ASN A 725 29.26 -37.92 0.31
CA ASN A 725 29.17 -37.85 1.76
C ASN A 725 28.68 -36.47 2.19
N ILE A 726 27.57 -36.43 2.93
CA ILE A 726 27.07 -35.20 3.57
C ILE A 726 28.13 -34.70 4.57
N PRO A 727 28.57 -33.43 4.53
CA PRO A 727 29.52 -32.89 5.49
C PRO A 727 28.99 -32.95 6.93
N ALA A 728 29.89 -33.14 7.90
CA ALA A 728 29.51 -33.19 9.30
C ALA A 728 28.82 -31.87 9.75
N GLY A 729 27.65 -31.99 10.37
CA GLY A 729 26.81 -30.85 10.78
C GLY A 729 25.76 -30.41 9.75
N TYR A 730 25.82 -30.91 8.51
CA TYR A 730 24.89 -30.55 7.45
C TYR A 730 23.74 -31.56 7.35
N LYS A 731 22.58 -31.08 6.92
CA LYS A 731 21.34 -31.88 6.76
C LYS A 731 20.62 -31.61 5.44
N THR A 732 20.82 -30.43 4.87
CA THR A 732 20.21 -29.97 3.62
C THR A 732 21.28 -29.37 2.70
N GLY A 733 20.90 -29.11 1.46
CA GLY A 733 21.69 -28.47 0.43
C GLY A 733 20.78 -28.15 -0.75
N ILE A 734 21.35 -27.57 -1.82
CA ILE A 734 20.60 -27.33 -3.06
C ILE A 734 20.01 -28.67 -3.53
N HIS A 735 18.68 -28.77 -3.56
CA HIS A 735 17.95 -30.03 -3.80
C HIS A 735 17.04 -29.92 -5.02
N MET A 736 16.45 -31.03 -5.47
CA MET A 736 15.37 -30.97 -6.47
C MET A 736 14.04 -30.66 -5.78
N PHE A 737 13.09 -30.02 -6.47
CA PHE A 737 11.70 -29.93 -6.00
C PHE A 737 11.13 -31.30 -5.60
N GLY A 738 10.33 -31.35 -4.54
CA GLY A 738 9.78 -32.56 -3.93
C GLY A 738 10.77 -33.34 -3.03
N SER A 739 12.08 -33.14 -3.16
CA SER A 739 13.14 -33.85 -2.44
C SER A 739 13.83 -32.95 -1.40
N GLY A 740 13.97 -33.41 -0.15
CA GLY A 740 14.81 -32.73 0.85
C GLY A 740 16.30 -33.13 0.81
N ALA A 741 16.70 -33.99 -0.12
CA ALA A 741 18.08 -34.44 -0.25
C ALA A 741 18.86 -33.57 -1.25
N ALA A 742 20.05 -33.12 -0.85
CA ALA A 742 20.96 -32.35 -1.70
C ALA A 742 21.25 -33.08 -3.02
N PHE A 743 21.19 -32.34 -4.12
CA PHE A 743 21.28 -32.85 -5.47
C PHE A 743 22.71 -32.76 -6.02
N ASN A 744 23.09 -33.72 -6.85
CA ASN A 744 24.35 -33.71 -7.57
C ASN A 744 24.21 -32.85 -8.84
N LEU A 745 24.76 -31.64 -8.86
CA LEU A 745 24.69 -30.72 -10.00
C LEU A 745 25.21 -31.37 -11.29
N ASN A 746 26.30 -32.14 -11.20
CA ASN A 746 26.86 -32.94 -12.31
C ASN A 746 26.20 -34.33 -12.38
N ASN A 747 24.88 -34.39 -12.53
CA ASN A 747 24.17 -35.65 -12.69
C ASN A 747 24.30 -36.17 -14.13
N GLU A 748 24.61 -37.45 -14.32
CA GLU A 748 24.75 -38.07 -15.65
C GLU A 748 23.44 -38.10 -16.49
N LEU A 749 22.30 -37.76 -15.88
CA LEU A 749 21.02 -37.54 -16.56
C LEU A 749 20.91 -36.14 -17.21
N TYR A 750 21.74 -35.18 -16.79
CA TYR A 750 21.67 -33.77 -17.16
C TYR A 750 22.94 -33.28 -17.89
N ASP A 751 24.08 -33.93 -17.66
CA ASP A 751 25.36 -33.65 -18.30
C ASP A 751 25.72 -34.69 -19.40
N TRP A 752 26.38 -34.26 -20.47
CA TRP A 752 26.94 -35.15 -21.49
C TRP A 752 28.14 -35.97 -21.00
N ASN A 753 28.90 -35.46 -20.03
CA ASN A 753 30.07 -36.15 -19.50
C ASN A 753 29.74 -37.02 -18.29
N LYS A 754 29.41 -38.29 -18.55
CA LYS A 754 29.20 -39.31 -17.50
C LYS A 754 30.41 -39.56 -16.58
N SER A 755 31.58 -39.00 -16.89
CA SER A 755 32.79 -39.05 -16.05
C SER A 755 33.03 -37.77 -15.26
N ALA A 756 32.13 -36.79 -15.31
CA ALA A 756 32.17 -35.62 -14.44
C ALA A 756 32.14 -36.04 -12.96
N LYS A 757 32.84 -35.30 -12.11
CA LYS A 757 32.80 -35.54 -10.67
C LYS A 757 31.46 -35.05 -10.14
N SER A 758 30.88 -35.77 -9.18
CA SER A 758 29.70 -35.26 -8.48
C SER A 758 30.02 -33.93 -7.80
N VAL A 759 29.07 -32.99 -7.81
CA VAL A 759 29.17 -31.69 -7.15
C VAL A 759 27.89 -31.46 -6.37
N PHE A 760 28.01 -31.27 -5.06
CA PHE A 760 26.91 -30.93 -4.18
C PHE A 760 27.20 -29.59 -3.50
N VAL A 761 26.17 -28.77 -3.30
CA VAL A 761 26.24 -27.56 -2.48
C VAL A 761 25.34 -27.77 -1.28
N TYR A 762 25.95 -27.81 -0.09
CA TYR A 762 25.25 -27.92 1.18
C TYR A 762 25.16 -26.56 1.86
N TYR A 763 24.12 -26.37 2.67
CA TYR A 763 23.94 -25.18 3.49
C TYR A 763 23.35 -25.55 4.86
N GLN A 764 23.47 -24.65 5.83
CA GLN A 764 22.82 -24.73 7.14
C GLN A 764 21.88 -23.53 7.27
N VAL A 765 20.69 -23.78 7.78
CA VAL A 765 19.82 -22.71 8.27
C VAL A 765 20.13 -22.39 9.72
N GLU A 766 19.79 -21.18 10.17
CA GLU A 766 19.86 -20.83 11.58
C GLU A 766 19.11 -21.87 12.44
N THR A 767 19.78 -22.43 13.46
CA THR A 767 19.14 -23.37 14.39
C THR A 767 18.87 -22.66 15.71
N SER A 768 17.62 -22.24 15.91
CA SER A 768 17.12 -21.55 17.09
C SER A 768 17.34 -22.37 18.36
N SER A 769 18.48 -22.13 19.01
CA SER A 769 18.88 -22.73 20.30
C SER A 769 19.09 -21.69 21.40
N SER A 770 19.03 -20.41 21.04
CA SER A 770 18.76 -19.30 21.95
C SER A 770 17.40 -18.72 21.60
N SER A 771 16.37 -19.07 22.38
CA SER A 771 15.19 -18.22 22.47
C SER A 771 15.67 -16.83 22.90
N ALA A 772 15.53 -15.85 22.02
CA ALA A 772 15.72 -14.46 22.39
C ALA A 772 14.74 -14.19 23.52
N SER A 773 15.25 -13.99 24.73
CA SER A 773 14.40 -13.67 25.88
C SER A 773 13.63 -12.42 25.51
N THR A 774 12.30 -12.46 25.62
CA THR A 774 11.41 -11.31 25.45
C THR A 774 11.76 -10.25 26.50
N ALA A 775 12.78 -9.44 26.19
CA ALA A 775 13.01 -8.16 26.82
C ALA A 775 11.84 -7.29 26.36
N GLY A 776 10.78 -7.29 27.18
CA GLY A 776 9.52 -6.67 26.82
C GLY A 776 9.71 -5.23 26.37
N SER A 777 8.93 -4.84 25.36
CA SER A 777 8.92 -3.50 24.78
C SER A 777 9.00 -2.41 25.86
N THR A 778 10.17 -1.77 25.98
CA THR A 778 10.36 -0.51 26.70
C THR A 778 10.54 0.64 25.72
N PHE A 779 9.60 0.77 24.78
CA PHE A 779 9.35 2.04 24.11
C PHE A 779 8.79 3.04 25.14
N THR A 780 9.67 3.65 25.94
CA THR A 780 9.37 4.86 26.73
C THR A 780 10.64 5.46 27.33
N ALA A 781 10.77 6.79 27.23
CA ALA A 781 11.76 7.70 27.84
C ALA A 781 13.00 8.15 27.04
N GLY A 782 13.49 7.40 26.04
CA GLY A 782 14.67 7.81 25.25
C GLY A 782 14.43 9.06 24.37
N ASN A 783 13.42 8.99 23.50
CA ASN A 783 13.19 9.98 22.44
C ASN A 783 12.78 11.37 22.98
N LEU A 784 12.26 11.45 24.21
CA LEU A 784 11.80 12.69 24.83
C LEU A 784 12.93 13.70 25.15
N ALA A 785 14.18 13.24 25.24
CA ALA A 785 15.31 14.07 25.65
C ALA A 785 16.08 14.71 24.49
N LEU A 786 16.07 14.10 23.30
CA LEU A 786 16.76 14.59 22.10
C LEU A 786 15.89 15.59 21.30
N ALA A 787 14.59 15.30 21.16
CA ALA A 787 13.61 16.22 20.56
C ALA A 787 13.64 17.63 21.20
N GLY A 788 13.79 17.69 22.54
CA GLY A 788 13.84 18.96 23.28
C GLY A 788 15.09 19.83 23.04
N ALA A 789 16.15 19.31 22.43
CA ALA A 789 17.38 20.05 22.15
C ALA A 789 17.50 20.50 20.68
N GLY A 790 17.04 19.68 19.73
CA GLY A 790 17.06 20.00 18.30
C GLY A 790 16.10 21.14 17.92
N GLY A 791 14.84 21.07 18.35
CA GLY A 791 13.81 22.04 18.00
C GLY A 791 14.12 23.50 18.42
N LEU A 792 14.90 23.69 19.49
CA LEU A 792 15.34 25.01 19.95
C LEU A 792 16.39 25.67 19.02
N ALA A 793 17.15 24.89 18.25
CA ALA A 793 18.11 25.43 17.28
C ALA A 793 17.42 25.84 15.96
N VAL A 794 16.50 25.02 15.47
CA VAL A 794 15.77 25.25 14.21
C VAL A 794 14.75 26.38 14.36
N GLY A 795 13.99 26.43 15.47
CA GLY A 795 13.04 27.52 15.74
C GLY A 795 13.70 28.91 15.80
N ALA A 796 14.96 28.99 16.25
CA ALA A 796 15.74 30.24 16.23
C ALA A 796 16.12 30.67 14.80
N LEU A 797 16.34 29.71 13.90
CA LEU A 797 16.73 29.93 12.51
C LEU A 797 15.52 30.37 11.65
N ILE A 798 14.36 29.72 11.84
CA ILE A 798 13.07 30.11 11.23
C ILE A 798 12.63 31.50 11.71
N THR A 799 12.75 31.81 13.00
CA THR A 799 12.47 33.16 13.54
C THR A 799 13.38 34.23 12.91
N GLY A 800 14.63 33.88 12.59
CA GLY A 800 15.56 34.73 11.85
C GLY A 800 15.12 35.01 10.41
N ILE A 801 14.69 33.97 9.69
CA ILE A 801 14.21 34.07 8.29
C ILE A 801 12.90 34.87 8.22
N ALA A 802 11.93 34.58 9.09
CA ALA A 802 10.68 35.35 9.18
C ALA A 802 10.94 36.84 9.47
N SER A 803 11.87 37.15 10.38
CA SER A 803 12.28 38.54 10.69
C SER A 803 12.96 39.22 9.49
N ALA A 804 13.73 38.49 8.68
CA ALA A 804 14.34 39.00 7.45
C ALA A 804 13.31 39.29 6.35
N LEU A 805 12.25 38.48 6.25
CA LEU A 805 11.17 38.67 5.28
C LEU A 805 10.21 39.82 5.68
N VAL A 806 9.84 39.93 6.96
CA VAL A 806 9.01 41.04 7.47
C VAL A 806 9.72 42.40 7.34
N SER A 807 11.04 42.44 7.57
CA SER A 807 11.83 43.66 7.37
C SER A 807 12.03 44.03 5.89
N LYS A 808 12.08 43.04 4.98
CA LYS A 808 11.98 43.27 3.52
C LYS A 808 10.62 43.86 3.12
N LYS A 809 9.52 43.40 3.71
CA LYS A 809 8.16 43.88 3.38
C LYS A 809 7.94 45.33 3.84
N LYS A 810 8.41 45.71 5.04
CA LYS A 810 8.34 47.11 5.53
C LYS A 810 9.14 48.13 4.70
N ARG A 811 10.15 47.69 3.93
CA ARG A 811 10.91 48.55 2.98
C ARG A 811 10.27 48.70 1.61
N LYS A 812 9.13 48.05 1.34
CA LYS A 812 8.31 48.25 0.14
C LYS A 812 7.02 49.05 0.43
N SER A 813 6.78 49.41 1.69
CA SER A 813 5.59 50.12 2.16
C SER A 813 5.92 51.47 2.83
N ALA A 814 7.11 51.99 2.54
CA ALA A 814 7.66 53.29 2.96
C ALA A 814 8.52 53.83 1.82
#